data_AF-A0A1B8AF05-F1
#
_entry.id   AF-A0A1B8AF05-F1
#
_cell.length_a   1.000
_cell.length_b   1.000
_cell.length_c   1.000
_cell.angle_alpha   90.00
_cell.angle_beta   90.00
_cell.angle_gamma   90.00
#
_symmetry.space_group_name_H-M   'P 1'
#
loop_
_entity.id
_entity.type
_entity.pdbx_description
1 polymer ?
#
loop_
_entity_poly.entity_id
_entity_poly.type
_entity_poly.pdbx_seq_one_letter_code
_entity_poly.pdbx_strand_id
1 'polypeptide(L)'
;MENIDIAIVGTGPAGLVALKNLREQGFNAIAFERRESVGGLWAYTDNTDYTTALDDTYVNVSKFVSGFSDFPMPKDYPSFPSRRQMQQYFEAYATHFDLHRHIRFGITVHKVLRNSSDSRWDVYYSNIDGQAVLSFHKVVFSTGCETVPVWPPMQRRKEFKGTVIHAQRYREKNGFEGKRVMVVGIGNTGCDIALNLCKHASETYLAYRRGRMLVSRYGKDGVPTDSEVPWPVLRLKYLMEYYLPNLSKWATDKFMINKMIGDAARHEPSDDSISESQSLRIAERRVRGEWRLVPCPSMAHRNPAVQEDIVPAFHNKDIIPVQGFVDFAGEHTVLLADGTTVEVEAVIFATGYRHDFSIMPELEMNGTAGMGSQTAEKTERQRTEEDKTQQPDLPRLYQMIFPPKRASSIAFLSWLAPQENVWCVCELASMAVAQLWTADFIIKHKDDVPASYQPSAHLPSEKEMEAEIDSYHAWWRKEWKIDHSIMEGYVRGHSFYRFLHEMAGTGIYSYLDHPLSFKGWWLWWRDHNLWRWLAKGPMNSYSWRLFDNNPDDIPGRGRKTWRGARTAIQETYEELKKLRETKFMNMGSFLSRNEFPVEGRTVLITGGSRGLGLAAACQLAAKGANVAIGARDPQVLKEALAEVEKSARSSTQRFFSLTADVTKATECARVIAEVTAWNNDTPPDIVWCCSGSAHPTLFVDTPVEQLQTMMDSNYFSSAYMAHATLNAWLRPALDGVAKKSAESKSLPARHIIFTGSFVSLYSFAGFTPYSPSKAAIRSLSDSLSQEMNLYAGAHPEEPRIRIHTVFPATMPTKSLDDENRVKTDVTKALEEGDQILKPDECARRAIAGLESGEELVATSTIIRLVMTTVMGGAIRGGFWTGLINTMLSWVVMIVMVFIRWDMDVKVRNWGKKHGATGKASE
;
A
#
# COMPACT_ATOMS: atom_id res chain seq x y z
N MET A 1 -16.65 -28.10 29.81
CA MET A 1 -15.65 -27.33 30.60
C MET A 1 -16.31 -26.29 31.52
N GLU A 2 -17.62 -26.39 31.76
CA GLU A 2 -18.39 -25.35 32.47
C GLU A 2 -18.01 -25.19 33.95
N ASN A 3 -17.34 -26.18 34.54
CA ASN A 3 -16.87 -26.12 35.92
C ASN A 3 -15.54 -25.36 36.09
N ILE A 4 -14.94 -24.86 35.01
CA ILE A 4 -13.70 -24.09 35.03
C ILE A 4 -14.02 -22.60 34.95
N ASP A 5 -14.04 -21.96 36.12
CA ASP A 5 -14.20 -20.51 36.27
C ASP A 5 -12.98 -19.73 35.79
N ILE A 6 -13.19 -18.74 34.93
CA ILE A 6 -12.16 -17.84 34.40
C ILE A 6 -12.54 -16.39 34.68
N ALA A 7 -11.63 -15.63 35.29
CA ALA A 7 -11.79 -14.17 35.41
C ALA A 7 -11.13 -13.46 34.23
N ILE A 8 -11.80 -12.47 33.67
CA ILE A 8 -11.25 -11.57 32.65
C ILE A 8 -11.24 -10.16 33.21
N VAL A 9 -10.08 -9.51 33.23
CA VAL A 9 -9.92 -8.17 33.81
C VAL A 9 -9.92 -7.13 32.70
N GLY A 10 -11.00 -6.35 32.63
CA GLY A 10 -11.25 -5.32 31.62
C GLY A 10 -12.04 -5.83 30.41
N THR A 11 -12.94 -5.00 29.89
CA THR A 11 -13.76 -5.26 28.69
C THR A 11 -13.49 -4.23 27.58
N GLY A 12 -12.23 -3.83 27.46
CA GLY A 12 -11.72 -3.28 26.20
C GLY A 12 -11.76 -4.32 25.08
N PRO A 13 -11.31 -3.97 23.86
CA PRO A 13 -11.42 -4.87 22.70
C PRO A 13 -10.84 -6.26 22.95
N ALA A 14 -9.68 -6.36 23.60
CA ALA A 14 -9.03 -7.62 23.96
C ALA A 14 -9.84 -8.48 24.94
N GLY A 15 -10.46 -7.86 25.95
CA GLY A 15 -11.26 -8.56 26.95
C GLY A 15 -12.60 -9.06 26.40
N LEU A 16 -13.24 -8.26 25.55
CA LEU A 16 -14.49 -8.64 24.86
C LEU A 16 -14.31 -9.91 24.01
N VAL A 17 -13.29 -9.93 23.16
CA VAL A 17 -13.02 -11.08 22.30
C VAL A 17 -12.53 -12.29 23.09
N ALA A 18 -11.78 -12.09 24.18
CA ALA A 18 -11.40 -13.17 25.09
C ALA A 18 -12.62 -13.80 25.78
N LEU A 19 -13.56 -12.97 26.25
CA LEU A 19 -14.81 -13.45 26.83
C LEU A 19 -15.59 -14.28 25.82
N LYS A 20 -15.79 -13.76 24.61
CA LYS A 20 -16.47 -14.48 23.53
C LYS A 20 -15.78 -15.81 23.20
N ASN A 21 -14.47 -15.80 22.97
CA ASN A 21 -13.73 -16.99 22.54
C ASN A 21 -13.65 -18.06 23.64
N LEU A 22 -13.50 -17.70 24.91
CA LEU A 22 -13.51 -18.65 26.02
C LEU A 22 -14.90 -19.25 26.25
N ARG A 23 -15.97 -18.44 26.15
CA ARG A 23 -17.36 -18.94 26.22
C ARG A 23 -17.69 -19.85 25.04
N GLU A 24 -17.19 -19.56 23.84
CA GLU A 24 -17.34 -20.41 22.65
C GLU A 24 -16.72 -21.81 22.83
N GLN A 25 -15.69 -21.95 23.67
CA GLN A 25 -15.10 -23.24 24.06
C GLN A 25 -15.80 -23.90 25.25
N GLY A 26 -16.81 -23.27 25.86
CA GLY A 26 -17.56 -23.83 26.98
C GLY A 26 -16.93 -23.64 28.36
N PHE A 27 -16.03 -22.65 28.53
CA PHE A 27 -15.53 -22.23 29.84
C PHE A 27 -16.54 -21.33 30.57
N ASN A 28 -16.52 -21.30 31.91
CA ASN A 28 -17.28 -20.33 32.70
C ASN A 28 -16.49 -19.03 32.88
N ALA A 29 -16.44 -18.22 31.82
CA ALA A 29 -15.72 -16.95 31.83
C ALA A 29 -16.61 -15.78 32.28
N ILE A 30 -16.12 -14.99 33.23
CA ILE A 30 -16.76 -13.77 33.75
C ILE A 30 -15.77 -12.61 33.64
N ALA A 31 -16.21 -11.49 33.09
CA ALA A 31 -15.40 -10.29 32.97
C ALA A 31 -15.75 -9.24 34.03
N PHE A 32 -14.73 -8.52 34.49
CA PHE A 32 -14.84 -7.39 35.41
C PHE A 32 -14.46 -6.10 34.69
N GLU A 33 -15.34 -5.12 34.68
CA GLU A 33 -15.14 -3.82 34.03
C GLU A 33 -15.36 -2.68 35.02
N ARG A 34 -14.42 -1.75 35.07
CA ARG A 34 -14.50 -0.59 35.98
C ARG A 34 -15.44 0.49 35.46
N ARG A 35 -15.66 0.53 34.14
CA ARG A 35 -16.60 1.43 33.46
C ARG A 35 -18.03 0.88 33.52
N GLU A 36 -18.98 1.67 33.05
CA GLU A 36 -20.40 1.29 32.92
C GLU A 36 -20.74 0.67 31.55
N SER A 37 -19.80 0.70 30.61
CA SER A 37 -19.97 0.15 29.26
C SER A 37 -18.69 -0.53 28.77
N VAL A 38 -18.82 -1.35 27.73
CA VAL A 38 -17.67 -2.01 27.10
C VAL A 38 -16.91 -1.06 26.16
N GLY A 39 -15.74 -1.48 25.68
CA GLY A 39 -14.97 -0.76 24.65
C GLY A 39 -13.69 -0.07 25.16
N GLY A 40 -13.47 -0.02 26.48
CA GLY A 40 -12.21 0.42 27.07
C GLY A 40 -11.86 1.88 26.74
N LEU A 41 -10.77 2.10 26.00
CA LEU A 41 -10.32 3.44 25.55
C LEU A 41 -11.41 4.19 24.75
N TRP A 42 -12.21 3.46 23.97
CA TRP A 42 -13.23 4.00 23.07
C TRP A 42 -14.53 4.38 23.78
N ALA A 43 -14.75 3.87 24.99
CA ALA A 43 -15.84 4.30 25.86
C ALA A 43 -15.49 5.63 26.51
N TYR A 44 -16.21 6.68 26.14
CA TYR A 44 -16.00 8.02 26.71
C TYR A 44 -16.32 8.04 28.21
N THR A 45 -15.57 8.85 28.96
CA THR A 45 -15.88 9.14 30.36
C THR A 45 -15.36 10.51 30.77
N ASP A 46 -16.17 11.21 31.58
CA ASP A 46 -15.77 12.46 32.23
C ASP A 46 -14.78 12.22 33.39
N ASN A 47 -14.62 10.98 33.86
CA ASN A 47 -13.62 10.66 34.88
C ASN A 47 -12.20 10.85 34.32
N THR A 48 -11.50 11.87 34.82
CA THR A 48 -10.17 12.27 34.35
C THR A 48 -9.05 11.33 34.76
N ASP A 49 -9.29 10.40 35.70
CA ASP A 49 -8.31 9.39 36.07
C ASP A 49 -8.27 8.21 35.08
N TYR A 50 -9.21 8.17 34.12
CA TYR A 50 -9.25 7.17 33.06
C TYR A 50 -8.87 7.77 31.71
N THR A 51 -8.01 7.07 30.98
CA THR A 51 -7.68 7.40 29.59
C THR A 51 -8.87 7.12 28.69
N THR A 52 -9.22 8.07 27.83
CA THR A 52 -10.25 7.92 26.81
C THR A 52 -9.84 8.63 25.52
N ALA A 53 -10.33 8.16 24.39
CA ALA A 53 -10.22 8.89 23.13
C ALA A 53 -11.14 10.13 23.16
N LEU A 54 -10.75 11.18 22.42
CA LEU A 54 -11.50 12.43 22.34
C LEU A 54 -12.67 12.30 21.37
N ASP A 55 -13.57 13.28 21.36
CA ASP A 55 -14.78 13.18 20.56
C ASP A 55 -14.47 13.36 19.07
N ASP A 56 -13.48 14.19 18.75
CA ASP A 56 -12.90 14.34 17.42
C ASP A 56 -11.83 13.30 17.06
N THR A 57 -11.56 12.32 17.94
CA THR A 57 -10.64 11.21 17.62
C THR A 57 -11.30 10.25 16.62
N TYR A 58 -10.57 9.97 15.55
CA TYR A 58 -10.88 8.93 14.58
C TYR A 58 -9.87 7.80 14.66
N VAL A 59 -10.28 6.61 14.22
CA VAL A 59 -9.39 5.46 14.16
C VAL A 59 -8.30 5.68 13.10
N ASN A 60 -7.08 5.23 13.40
CA ASN A 60 -5.92 5.34 12.50
C ASN A 60 -5.83 4.21 11.47
N VAL A 61 -6.69 3.20 11.63
CA VAL A 61 -6.78 1.97 10.84
C VAL A 61 -8.15 1.93 10.18
N SER A 62 -8.20 1.56 8.92
CA SER A 62 -9.41 1.58 8.13
C SER A 62 -10.36 0.43 8.47
N LYS A 63 -11.65 0.62 8.21
CA LYS A 63 -12.68 -0.42 8.41
C LYS A 63 -12.42 -1.71 7.62
N PHE A 64 -11.65 -1.61 6.53
CA PHE A 64 -11.30 -2.73 5.66
C PHE A 64 -10.40 -3.77 6.34
N VAL A 65 -9.67 -3.41 7.40
CA VAL A 65 -8.73 -4.30 8.12
C VAL A 65 -8.98 -4.32 9.63
N SER A 66 -10.07 -3.72 10.12
CA SER A 66 -10.29 -3.53 11.57
C SER A 66 -11.53 -4.14 12.18
N GLY A 67 -12.41 -4.79 11.40
CA GLY A 67 -13.49 -5.62 11.95
C GLY A 67 -12.95 -6.84 12.69
N PHE A 68 -13.71 -7.38 13.64
CA PHE A 68 -13.47 -8.69 14.24
C PHE A 68 -13.82 -9.81 13.25
N SER A 69 -13.16 -10.96 13.40
CA SER A 69 -13.14 -12.02 12.40
C SER A 69 -14.50 -12.64 12.05
N ASP A 70 -15.49 -12.53 12.94
CA ASP A 70 -16.88 -12.99 12.76
C ASP A 70 -17.92 -11.86 12.86
N PHE A 71 -17.49 -10.60 12.86
CA PHE A 71 -18.37 -9.45 12.98
C PHE A 71 -17.85 -8.26 12.18
N PRO A 72 -18.18 -8.16 10.88
CA PRO A 72 -17.71 -7.06 10.03
C PRO A 72 -18.15 -5.69 10.53
N MET A 73 -17.34 -4.67 10.23
CA MET A 73 -17.77 -3.30 10.48
C MET A 73 -18.98 -2.94 9.60
N PRO A 74 -19.91 -2.10 10.10
CA PRO A 74 -21.06 -1.63 9.32
C PRO A 74 -20.65 -0.96 8.00
N LYS A 75 -21.43 -1.21 6.94
CA LYS A 75 -21.13 -0.72 5.57
C LYS A 75 -21.20 0.80 5.47
N ASP A 76 -22.07 1.43 6.25
CA ASP A 76 -22.30 2.87 6.32
C ASP A 76 -21.20 3.64 7.08
N TYR A 77 -20.30 2.93 7.79
CA TYR A 77 -19.18 3.59 8.44
C TYR A 77 -18.22 4.19 7.40
N PRO A 78 -17.62 5.36 7.70
CA PRO A 78 -16.56 5.90 6.86
C PRO A 78 -15.33 4.98 6.88
N SER A 79 -14.40 5.19 5.95
CA SER A 79 -13.15 4.41 5.89
C SER A 79 -12.43 4.37 7.24
N PHE A 80 -12.45 5.47 7.98
CA PHE A 80 -11.88 5.57 9.33
C PHE A 80 -12.99 6.00 10.31
N PRO A 81 -13.57 5.06 11.08
CA PRO A 81 -14.65 5.38 12.01
C PRO A 81 -14.24 6.39 13.07
N SER A 82 -15.21 7.19 13.53
CA SER A 82 -15.05 8.04 14.72
C SER A 82 -15.01 7.21 16.00
N ARG A 83 -14.53 7.80 17.10
CA ARG A 83 -14.59 7.18 18.43
C ARG A 83 -16.01 6.69 18.79
N ARG A 84 -17.03 7.51 18.53
CA ARG A 84 -18.44 7.16 18.81
C ARG A 84 -18.87 5.89 18.07
N GLN A 85 -18.54 5.82 16.78
CA GLN A 85 -18.81 4.65 15.94
C GLN A 85 -18.07 3.41 16.43
N MET A 86 -16.81 3.54 16.88
CA MET A 86 -16.09 2.40 17.47
C MET A 86 -16.73 1.92 18.77
N GLN A 87 -17.15 2.83 19.65
CA GLN A 87 -17.87 2.46 20.86
C GLN A 87 -19.16 1.69 20.54
N GLN A 88 -19.94 2.19 19.57
CA GLN A 88 -21.15 1.53 19.09
C GLN A 88 -20.86 0.15 18.51
N TYR A 89 -19.77 -0.01 17.76
CA TYR A 89 -19.35 -1.29 17.21
C TYR A 89 -19.02 -2.32 18.30
N PHE A 90 -18.30 -1.93 19.36
CA PHE A 90 -18.00 -2.84 20.48
C PHE A 90 -19.24 -3.20 21.30
N GLU A 91 -20.14 -2.25 21.52
CA GLU A 91 -21.42 -2.49 22.18
C GLU A 91 -22.32 -3.43 21.33
N ALA A 92 -22.36 -3.22 20.02
CA ALA A 92 -23.08 -4.08 19.09
C ALA A 92 -22.50 -5.50 19.05
N TYR A 93 -21.17 -5.64 19.12
CA TYR A 93 -20.51 -6.94 19.25
C TYR A 93 -20.92 -7.64 20.55
N ALA A 94 -20.85 -6.94 21.68
CA ALA A 94 -21.23 -7.47 22.99
C ALA A 94 -22.71 -7.87 23.05
N THR A 95 -23.59 -7.12 22.39
CA THR A 95 -25.02 -7.45 22.27
C THR A 95 -25.24 -8.66 21.34
N HIS A 96 -24.58 -8.69 20.17
CA HIS A 96 -24.74 -9.75 19.18
C HIS A 96 -24.35 -11.13 19.72
N PHE A 97 -23.25 -11.19 20.48
CA PHE A 97 -22.78 -12.41 21.13
C PHE A 97 -23.27 -12.56 22.58
N ASP A 98 -24.20 -11.69 23.02
CA ASP A 98 -24.88 -11.80 24.31
C ASP A 98 -23.91 -11.88 25.50
N LEU A 99 -22.87 -11.04 25.44
CA LEU A 99 -21.77 -11.04 26.39
C LEU A 99 -22.10 -10.27 27.68
N HIS A 100 -23.05 -9.33 27.65
CA HIS A 100 -23.38 -8.47 28.80
C HIS A 100 -23.73 -9.26 30.07
N ARG A 101 -24.43 -10.40 29.95
CA ARG A 101 -24.77 -11.27 31.08
C ARG A 101 -23.55 -11.87 31.80
N HIS A 102 -22.39 -11.83 31.15
CA HIS A 102 -21.13 -12.36 31.65
C HIS A 102 -20.15 -11.25 32.05
N ILE A 103 -20.59 -9.98 32.08
CA ILE A 103 -19.78 -8.83 32.45
C ILE A 103 -20.34 -8.22 33.74
N ARG A 104 -19.45 -7.88 34.67
CA ARG A 104 -19.77 -7.13 35.88
C ARG A 104 -19.16 -5.74 35.79
N PHE A 105 -20.01 -4.75 35.52
CA PHE A 105 -19.64 -3.32 35.41
C PHE A 105 -19.47 -2.67 36.78
N GLY A 106 -18.80 -1.50 36.80
CA GLY A 106 -18.52 -0.76 38.04
C GLY A 106 -17.58 -1.49 39.01
N ILE A 107 -16.84 -2.49 38.54
CA ILE A 107 -15.90 -3.28 39.36
C ILE A 107 -14.47 -2.98 38.95
N THR A 108 -13.67 -2.46 39.89
CA THR A 108 -12.23 -2.24 39.70
C THR A 108 -11.46 -3.37 40.36
N VAL A 109 -10.72 -4.15 39.56
CA VAL A 109 -9.78 -5.15 40.07
C VAL A 109 -8.46 -4.47 40.40
N HIS A 110 -7.98 -4.67 41.63
CA HIS A 110 -6.74 -4.05 42.14
C HIS A 110 -5.57 -5.02 42.19
N LYS A 111 -5.86 -6.29 42.47
CA LYS A 111 -4.82 -7.29 42.77
C LYS A 111 -5.31 -8.69 42.44
N VAL A 112 -4.43 -9.51 41.88
CA VAL A 112 -4.64 -10.93 41.62
C VAL A 112 -3.48 -11.70 42.23
N LEU A 113 -3.78 -12.64 43.13
CA LEU A 113 -2.79 -13.44 43.84
C LEU A 113 -3.09 -14.92 43.69
N ARG A 114 -2.05 -15.75 43.72
CA ARG A 114 -2.26 -17.17 43.88
C ARG A 114 -2.84 -17.46 45.28
N ASN A 115 -3.86 -18.31 45.33
CA ASN A 115 -4.46 -18.69 46.61
C ASN A 115 -3.52 -19.59 47.42
N SER A 116 -3.81 -19.76 48.72
CA SER A 116 -2.97 -20.53 49.64
C SER A 116 -2.83 -22.02 49.27
N SER A 117 -3.79 -22.59 48.55
CA SER A 117 -3.76 -23.99 48.09
C SER A 117 -3.06 -24.19 46.75
N ASP A 118 -2.48 -23.15 46.16
CA ASP A 118 -1.85 -23.14 44.83
C ASP A 118 -2.72 -23.80 43.74
N SER A 119 -4.05 -23.63 43.81
CA SER A 119 -5.01 -24.24 42.87
C SER A 119 -5.87 -23.21 42.13
N ARG A 120 -6.06 -22.02 42.71
CA ARG A 120 -6.90 -20.94 42.17
C ARG A 120 -6.23 -19.57 42.34
N TRP A 121 -6.84 -18.55 41.76
CA TRP A 121 -6.42 -17.16 41.78
C TRP A 121 -7.45 -16.31 42.50
N ASP A 122 -7.03 -15.65 43.57
CA ASP A 122 -7.86 -14.72 44.33
C ASP A 122 -7.80 -13.34 43.66
N VAL A 123 -8.95 -12.90 43.16
CA VAL A 123 -9.15 -11.61 42.48
C VAL A 123 -9.75 -10.63 43.47
N TYR A 124 -8.95 -9.66 43.88
CA TYR A 124 -9.31 -8.58 44.79
C TYR A 124 -9.85 -7.41 43.98
N TYR A 125 -11.08 -7.00 44.29
CA TYR A 125 -11.75 -5.92 43.58
C TYR A 125 -12.51 -5.00 44.54
N SER A 126 -12.89 -3.83 44.04
CA SER A 126 -13.84 -2.95 44.71
C SER A 126 -15.00 -2.60 43.80
N ASN A 127 -16.17 -2.42 44.41
CA ASN A 127 -17.39 -1.90 43.80
C ASN A 127 -18.04 -0.86 44.74
N ILE A 128 -19.30 -0.48 44.47
CA ILE A 128 -20.05 0.45 45.33
C ILE A 128 -20.27 -0.06 46.76
N ASP A 129 -20.25 -1.38 46.98
CA ASP A 129 -20.46 -2.03 48.28
C ASP A 129 -19.17 -2.18 49.11
N GLY A 130 -18.02 -1.82 48.52
CA GLY A 130 -16.71 -1.89 49.18
C GLY A 130 -15.73 -2.84 48.49
N GLN A 131 -14.80 -3.40 49.25
CA GLN A 131 -13.79 -4.34 48.77
C GLN A 131 -14.24 -5.79 48.95
N ALA A 132 -13.97 -6.64 47.97
CA ALA A 132 -14.30 -8.06 48.00
C ALA A 132 -13.26 -8.92 47.26
N VAL A 133 -13.34 -10.23 47.46
CA VAL A 133 -12.43 -11.22 46.86
C VAL A 133 -13.23 -12.38 46.27
N LEU A 134 -12.85 -12.84 45.07
CA LEU A 134 -13.40 -14.02 44.43
C LEU A 134 -12.28 -14.90 43.85
N SER A 135 -12.44 -16.22 43.93
CA SER A 135 -11.42 -17.18 43.48
C SER A 135 -11.78 -17.84 42.15
N PHE A 136 -10.82 -17.87 41.21
CA PHE A 136 -11.00 -18.42 39.85
C PHE A 136 -9.92 -19.45 39.51
N HIS A 137 -10.19 -20.37 38.58
CA HIS A 137 -9.18 -21.33 38.13
C HIS A 137 -8.14 -20.70 37.22
N LYS A 138 -8.56 -19.74 36.38
CA LYS A 138 -7.69 -19.03 35.42
C LYS A 138 -8.03 -17.54 35.38
N VAL A 139 -7.07 -16.71 34.96
CA VAL A 139 -7.24 -15.26 34.81
C VAL A 139 -6.66 -14.77 33.49
N VAL A 140 -7.40 -13.91 32.79
CA VAL A 140 -6.95 -13.19 31.60
C VAL A 140 -6.85 -11.70 31.93
N PHE A 141 -5.68 -11.11 31.72
CA PHE A 141 -5.45 -9.68 31.87
C PHE A 141 -5.65 -8.95 30.53
N SER A 142 -6.63 -8.06 30.48
CA SER A 142 -6.97 -7.22 29.33
C SER A 142 -7.18 -5.76 29.74
N THR A 143 -6.31 -5.26 30.64
CA THR A 143 -6.40 -3.94 31.27
C THR A 143 -6.02 -2.76 30.36
N GLY A 144 -5.44 -3.05 29.18
CA GLY A 144 -4.95 -2.04 28.21
C GLY A 144 -3.55 -1.52 28.54
N CYS A 145 -2.88 -0.88 27.57
CA CYS A 145 -1.50 -0.40 27.73
C CYS A 145 -1.40 1.11 28.04
N GLU A 146 -2.52 1.84 27.98
CA GLU A 146 -2.59 3.28 28.26
C GLU A 146 -3.16 3.60 29.66
N THR A 147 -2.68 2.93 30.70
CA THR A 147 -3.22 3.07 32.06
C THR A 147 -2.44 4.05 32.93
N VAL A 148 -1.11 3.91 33.01
CA VAL A 148 -0.29 4.69 33.95
C VAL A 148 0.48 5.79 33.19
N PRO A 149 0.23 7.08 33.47
CA PRO A 149 0.83 8.19 32.75
C PRO A 149 2.34 8.30 33.00
N VAL A 150 3.12 8.62 31.96
CA VAL A 150 4.57 8.80 32.06
C VAL A 150 4.90 10.29 32.05
N TRP A 151 5.47 10.80 33.14
CA TRP A 151 5.83 12.21 33.30
C TRP A 151 7.34 12.44 33.10
N PRO A 152 7.79 13.53 32.43
CA PRO A 152 9.18 13.96 32.45
C PRO A 152 9.58 14.55 33.82
N PRO A 153 10.88 14.67 34.14
CA PRO A 153 11.32 15.34 35.36
C PRO A 153 10.96 16.83 35.27
N MET A 154 10.54 17.42 36.38
CA MET A 154 10.13 18.82 36.46
C MET A 154 10.62 19.43 37.78
N GLN A 155 11.94 19.61 37.90
CA GLN A 155 12.56 20.08 39.15
C GLN A 155 12.00 21.45 39.57
N ARG A 156 11.74 22.33 38.60
CA ARG A 156 11.19 23.67 38.84
C ARG A 156 9.67 23.75 38.69
N ARG A 157 8.94 22.62 38.83
CA ARG A 157 7.46 22.59 38.77
C ARG A 157 6.78 23.60 39.69
N LYS A 158 7.35 23.89 40.86
CA LYS A 158 6.78 24.82 41.85
C LYS A 158 6.82 26.30 41.41
N GLU A 159 7.73 26.64 40.49
CA GLU A 159 7.87 27.99 39.94
C GLU A 159 6.75 28.31 38.95
N PHE A 160 6.30 27.31 38.18
CA PHE A 160 5.24 27.46 37.19
C PHE A 160 3.84 27.56 37.83
N LYS A 161 3.15 28.67 37.56
CA LYS A 161 1.80 28.99 38.06
C LYS A 161 0.68 28.55 37.10
N GLY A 162 1.01 28.27 35.84
CA GLY A 162 0.07 27.78 34.84
C GLY A 162 -0.45 26.36 35.09
N THR A 163 -1.35 25.93 34.21
CA THR A 163 -1.98 24.59 34.27
C THR A 163 -1.01 23.53 33.77
N VAL A 164 -0.86 22.43 34.51
CA VAL A 164 -0.03 21.29 34.08
C VAL A 164 -0.83 20.01 34.21
N ILE A 165 -1.08 19.34 33.09
CA ILE A 165 -1.83 18.07 33.05
C ILE A 165 -1.15 17.05 32.15
N HIS A 166 -1.46 15.77 32.34
CA HIS A 166 -1.17 14.73 31.35
C HIS A 166 -2.34 14.62 30.38
N ALA A 167 -2.07 14.13 29.16
CA ALA A 167 -3.08 13.86 28.15
C ALA A 167 -4.25 12.99 28.65
N GLN A 168 -4.01 12.14 29.65
CA GLN A 168 -5.04 11.33 30.32
C GLN A 168 -6.19 12.17 30.90
N ARG A 169 -5.87 13.35 31.43
CA ARG A 169 -6.83 14.30 32.02
C ARG A 169 -7.40 15.29 31.02
N TYR A 170 -6.91 15.30 29.77
CA TYR A 170 -7.39 16.21 28.74
C TYR A 170 -8.79 15.82 28.28
N ARG A 171 -9.68 16.81 28.18
CA ARG A 171 -11.02 16.75 27.58
C ARG A 171 -11.25 18.07 26.84
N GLU A 172 -12.11 18.06 25.84
CA GLU A 172 -12.35 19.23 24.97
C GLU A 172 -12.92 20.44 25.73
N LYS A 173 -13.57 20.23 26.89
CA LYS A 173 -14.22 21.28 27.69
C LYS A 173 -13.28 22.04 28.65
N ASN A 174 -11.96 21.91 28.49
CA ASN A 174 -10.99 22.17 29.56
C ASN A 174 -10.52 23.63 29.73
N GLY A 175 -11.24 24.64 29.23
CA GLY A 175 -10.95 26.03 29.60
C GLY A 175 -9.62 26.57 29.04
N PHE A 176 -9.24 26.13 27.84
CA PHE A 176 -8.01 26.53 27.15
C PHE A 176 -8.22 27.67 26.14
N GLU A 177 -9.43 28.23 26.07
CA GLU A 177 -9.80 29.27 25.12
C GLU A 177 -8.95 30.53 25.33
N GLY A 178 -8.37 31.04 24.24
CA GLY A 178 -7.56 32.27 24.26
C GLY A 178 -6.23 32.17 25.02
N LYS A 179 -5.82 30.98 25.47
CA LYS A 179 -4.56 30.76 26.19
C LYS A 179 -3.44 30.34 25.26
N ARG A 180 -2.19 30.60 25.68
CA ARG A 180 -0.99 29.99 25.07
C ARG A 180 -0.76 28.60 25.68
N VAL A 181 -0.81 27.55 24.86
CA VAL A 181 -0.77 26.16 25.34
C VAL A 181 0.37 25.39 24.68
N MET A 182 1.14 24.64 25.47
CA MET A 182 2.16 23.71 24.98
C MET A 182 1.72 22.27 25.14
N VAL A 183 1.76 21.50 24.06
CA VAL A 183 1.62 20.04 24.07
C VAL A 183 3.01 19.41 23.95
N VAL A 184 3.37 18.53 24.88
CA VAL A 184 4.68 17.86 24.90
C VAL A 184 4.55 16.43 24.39
N GLY A 185 5.14 16.16 23.23
CA GLY A 185 5.15 14.85 22.57
C GLY A 185 4.38 14.84 21.24
N ILE A 186 4.98 14.26 20.19
CA ILE A 186 4.46 14.20 18.82
C ILE A 186 3.99 12.77 18.45
N GLY A 187 3.29 12.10 19.37
CA GLY A 187 2.56 10.87 19.09
C GLY A 187 1.12 11.17 18.64
N ASN A 188 0.33 10.15 18.29
CA ASN A 188 -1.07 10.32 17.86
C ASN A 188 -1.88 11.19 18.84
N THR A 189 -1.84 10.87 20.14
CA THR A 189 -2.52 11.67 21.17
C THR A 189 -2.03 13.11 21.24
N GLY A 190 -0.74 13.36 21.06
CA GLY A 190 -0.19 14.72 21.08
C GLY A 190 -0.65 15.52 19.86
N CYS A 191 -0.68 14.89 18.68
CA CYS A 191 -1.19 15.51 17.47
C CYS A 191 -2.70 15.82 17.57
N ASP A 192 -3.52 14.88 18.05
CA ASP A 192 -4.96 15.07 18.22
C ASP A 192 -5.26 16.21 19.20
N ILE A 193 -4.58 16.23 20.35
CA ILE A 193 -4.75 17.31 21.33
C ILE A 193 -4.31 18.66 20.73
N ALA A 194 -3.19 18.71 20.02
CA ALA A 194 -2.71 19.96 19.41
C ALA A 194 -3.67 20.48 18.32
N LEU A 195 -4.22 19.61 17.48
CA LEU A 195 -5.21 19.94 16.45
C LEU A 195 -6.56 20.35 17.05
N ASN A 196 -6.93 19.78 18.19
CA ASN A 196 -8.11 20.20 18.93
C ASN A 196 -7.90 21.60 19.55
N LEU A 197 -6.74 21.83 20.17
CA LEU A 197 -6.40 23.10 20.82
C LEU A 197 -6.25 24.26 19.84
N CYS A 198 -5.67 24.06 18.66
CA CYS A 198 -5.42 25.16 17.72
C CYS A 198 -6.71 25.83 17.19
N LYS A 199 -7.88 25.19 17.40
CA LYS A 199 -9.20 25.75 17.09
C LYS A 199 -9.67 26.79 18.11
N HIS A 200 -9.10 26.81 19.32
CA HIS A 200 -9.64 27.57 20.47
C HIS A 200 -8.58 28.31 21.29
N ALA A 201 -7.35 27.81 21.34
CA ALA A 201 -6.21 28.45 22.00
C ALA A 201 -5.73 29.67 21.19
N SER A 202 -5.10 30.65 21.85
CA SER A 202 -4.51 31.80 21.13
C SER A 202 -3.27 31.39 20.33
N GLU A 203 -2.45 30.51 20.92
CA GLU A 203 -1.27 29.91 20.28
C GLU A 203 -1.07 28.49 20.81
N THR A 204 -0.78 27.56 19.91
CA THR A 204 -0.53 26.15 20.25
C THR A 204 0.89 25.77 19.89
N TYR A 205 1.69 25.40 20.90
CA TYR A 205 3.06 24.94 20.74
C TYR A 205 3.12 23.41 20.81
N LEU A 206 3.79 22.76 19.85
CA LEU A 206 4.03 21.32 19.88
C LEU A 206 5.51 21.04 20.13
N ALA A 207 5.83 20.62 21.35
CA ALA A 207 7.20 20.42 21.81
C ALA A 207 7.64 18.95 21.69
N TYR A 208 8.75 18.69 21.00
CA TYR A 208 9.30 17.34 20.87
C TYR A 208 10.82 17.34 20.75
N ARG A 209 11.45 16.33 21.36
CA ARG A 209 12.92 16.16 21.39
C ARG A 209 13.48 15.58 20.10
N ARG A 210 12.69 14.74 19.43
CA ARG A 210 13.02 14.04 18.19
C ARG A 210 11.79 14.06 17.30
N GLY A 211 11.99 14.09 16.00
CA GLY A 211 10.90 14.01 15.04
C GLY A 211 10.19 12.67 15.05
N ARG A 212 9.09 12.56 14.31
CA ARG A 212 8.29 11.34 14.16
C ARG A 212 7.89 11.19 12.70
N MET A 213 7.85 9.94 12.22
CA MET A 213 7.22 9.64 10.93
C MET A 213 5.73 9.98 11.03
N LEU A 214 5.33 11.07 10.38
CA LEU A 214 3.94 11.49 10.25
C LEU A 214 3.44 11.04 8.88
N VAL A 215 2.36 10.26 8.87
CA VAL A 215 1.78 9.74 7.63
C VAL A 215 0.29 9.99 7.59
N SER A 216 -0.21 10.29 6.39
CA SER A 216 -1.65 10.37 6.15
C SER A 216 -2.28 8.98 6.15
N ARG A 217 -3.50 8.91 6.66
CA ARG A 217 -4.42 7.76 6.51
C ARG A 217 -4.64 7.37 5.05
N TYR A 218 -4.57 8.34 4.14
CA TYR A 218 -4.89 8.18 2.73
C TYR A 218 -3.64 8.23 1.84
N GLY A 219 -3.62 7.36 0.84
CA GLY A 219 -2.70 7.46 -0.29
C GLY A 219 -2.95 8.70 -1.14
N LYS A 220 -2.11 8.92 -2.17
CA LYS A 220 -2.32 10.00 -3.15
C LYS A 220 -3.67 9.84 -3.87
N ASP A 221 -4.14 8.61 -4.01
CA ASP A 221 -5.39 8.21 -4.65
C ASP A 221 -6.64 8.30 -3.76
N GLY A 222 -6.49 8.77 -2.51
CA GLY A 222 -7.59 8.81 -1.56
C GLY A 222 -8.03 7.43 -1.06
N VAL A 223 -7.27 6.37 -1.36
CA VAL A 223 -7.49 5.03 -0.83
C VAL A 223 -6.79 4.90 0.54
N PRO A 224 -7.40 4.23 1.53
CA PRO A 224 -6.74 3.98 2.82
C PRO A 224 -5.43 3.20 2.65
N THR A 225 -4.32 3.73 3.17
CA THR A 225 -2.98 3.18 2.92
C THR A 225 -2.81 1.76 3.46
N ASP A 226 -3.46 1.43 4.57
CA ASP A 226 -3.38 0.10 5.20
C ASP A 226 -4.12 -0.99 4.41
N SER A 227 -5.16 -0.62 3.66
CA SER A 227 -5.92 -1.53 2.80
C SER A 227 -5.14 -1.98 1.56
N GLU A 228 -3.99 -1.37 1.29
CA GLU A 228 -3.17 -1.63 0.10
C GLU A 228 -2.09 -2.69 0.29
N VAL A 229 -1.96 -3.24 1.50
CA VAL A 229 -0.95 -4.24 1.83
C VAL A 229 -1.57 -5.64 1.80
N PRO A 230 -1.48 -6.38 0.68
CA PRO A 230 -2.02 -7.74 0.61
C PRO A 230 -1.12 -8.73 1.37
N TRP A 231 -1.66 -9.93 1.64
CA TRP A 231 -0.95 -11.00 2.34
C TRP A 231 0.48 -11.26 1.85
N PRO A 232 0.74 -11.43 0.53
CA PRO A 232 2.08 -11.83 0.09
C PRO A 232 3.13 -10.75 0.38
N VAL A 233 2.74 -9.48 0.34
CA VAL A 233 3.61 -8.33 0.65
C VAL A 233 3.91 -8.30 2.15
N LEU A 234 2.87 -8.46 2.98
CA LEU A 234 3.02 -8.52 4.43
C LEU A 234 3.95 -9.68 4.85
N ARG A 235 3.79 -10.84 4.20
CA ARG A 235 4.63 -12.01 4.45
C ARG A 235 6.07 -11.84 4.00
N LEU A 236 6.29 -11.25 2.83
CA LEU A 236 7.63 -10.91 2.38
C LEU A 236 8.31 -9.95 3.37
N LYS A 237 7.58 -8.93 3.85
CA LYS A 237 8.08 -8.00 4.87
C LYS A 237 8.54 -8.73 6.13
N TYR A 238 7.71 -9.59 6.72
CA TYR A 238 8.09 -10.32 7.94
C TYR A 238 9.26 -11.29 7.71
N LEU A 239 9.31 -11.93 6.54
CA LEU A 239 10.45 -12.78 6.18
C LEU A 239 11.74 -11.94 6.07
N MET A 240 11.67 -10.78 5.42
CA MET A 240 12.81 -9.87 5.30
C MET A 240 13.24 -9.29 6.65
N GLU A 241 12.30 -8.93 7.53
CA GLU A 241 12.62 -8.50 8.90
C GLU A 241 13.36 -9.58 9.68
N TYR A 242 13.02 -10.85 9.45
CA TYR A 242 13.66 -11.97 10.15
C TYR A 242 15.04 -12.31 9.58
N TYR A 243 15.16 -12.46 8.26
CA TYR A 243 16.39 -12.93 7.62
C TYR A 243 17.35 -11.81 7.19
N LEU A 244 16.85 -10.61 6.89
CA LEU A 244 17.62 -9.45 6.38
C LEU A 244 17.23 -8.15 7.13
N PRO A 245 17.33 -8.10 8.47
CA PRO A 245 16.75 -7.04 9.29
C PRO A 245 17.24 -5.63 8.93
N ASN A 246 18.55 -5.47 8.68
CA ASN A 246 19.13 -4.16 8.35
C ASN A 246 18.60 -3.61 7.01
N LEU A 247 18.46 -4.48 6.01
CA LEU A 247 17.93 -4.10 4.70
C LEU A 247 16.44 -3.79 4.79
N SER A 248 15.67 -4.62 5.51
CA SER A 248 14.24 -4.41 5.73
C SER A 248 13.97 -3.08 6.44
N LYS A 249 14.73 -2.81 7.52
CA LYS A 249 14.67 -1.55 8.28
C LYS A 249 14.94 -0.35 7.37
N TRP A 250 16.05 -0.37 6.63
CA TRP A 250 16.40 0.70 5.71
C TRP A 250 15.34 0.94 4.64
N ALA A 251 14.84 -0.14 4.00
CA ALA A 251 13.85 -0.03 2.94
C ALA A 251 12.53 0.53 3.45
N THR A 252 12.06 0.04 4.60
CA THR A 252 10.81 0.48 5.24
C THR A 252 10.90 1.93 5.70
N ASP A 253 11.98 2.31 6.37
CA ASP A 253 12.18 3.68 6.84
C ASP A 253 12.26 4.67 5.66
N LYS A 254 13.00 4.31 4.60
CA LYS A 254 13.10 5.12 3.39
C LYS A 254 11.74 5.29 2.70
N PHE A 255 10.96 4.21 2.60
CA PHE A 255 9.61 4.27 2.05
C PHE A 255 8.70 5.21 2.87
N MET A 256 8.70 5.07 4.20
CA MET A 256 7.86 5.87 5.09
C MET A 256 8.27 7.34 5.13
N ILE A 257 9.56 7.66 5.12
CA ILE A 257 10.05 9.05 5.03
C ILE A 257 9.66 9.67 3.69
N ASN A 258 9.82 8.94 2.57
CA ASN A 258 9.40 9.42 1.27
C ASN A 258 7.88 9.63 1.20
N LYS A 259 7.09 8.76 1.84
CA LYS A 259 5.64 8.95 1.99
C LYS A 259 5.33 10.23 2.77
N MET A 260 5.97 10.45 3.93
CA MET A 260 5.80 11.68 4.72
C MET A 260 6.13 12.95 3.92
N ILE A 261 7.24 12.95 3.17
CA ILE A 261 7.62 14.07 2.29
C ILE A 261 6.59 14.25 1.18
N GLY A 262 6.14 13.17 0.55
CA GLY A 262 5.10 13.21 -0.48
C GLY A 262 3.76 13.71 0.05
N ASP A 263 3.39 13.33 1.27
CA ASP A 263 2.18 13.79 1.97
C ASP A 263 2.27 15.29 2.31
N ALA A 264 3.45 15.76 2.71
CA ALA A 264 3.69 17.19 2.94
C ALA A 264 3.65 18.01 1.66
N ALA A 265 4.24 17.52 0.56
CA ALA A 265 4.23 18.18 -0.74
C ALA A 265 2.83 18.39 -1.30
N ARG A 266 1.82 17.58 -0.90
CA ARG A 266 0.41 17.78 -1.28
C ARG A 266 -0.20 19.07 -0.73
N HIS A 267 0.38 19.63 0.31
CA HIS A 267 -0.13 20.82 1.00
C HIS A 267 0.75 22.05 0.76
N GLU A 268 1.82 21.92 -0.03
CA GLU A 268 2.56 23.09 -0.50
C GLU A 268 1.65 23.89 -1.45
N PRO A 269 1.68 25.23 -1.40
CA PRO A 269 0.87 26.07 -2.26
C PRO A 269 1.07 25.71 -3.73
N SER A 270 -0.03 25.43 -4.43
CA SER A 270 -0.01 25.19 -5.87
C SER A 270 0.26 26.51 -6.60
N ASP A 271 1.51 26.78 -6.90
CA ASP A 271 1.91 27.80 -7.86
C ASP A 271 2.22 27.07 -9.18
N ASP A 272 1.52 27.45 -10.26
CA ASP A 272 1.67 26.86 -11.60
C ASP A 272 3.12 26.93 -12.15
N SER A 273 3.99 27.75 -11.53
CA SER A 273 5.42 27.83 -11.85
C SER A 273 6.31 26.76 -11.19
N ILE A 274 5.81 26.02 -10.20
CA ILE A 274 6.58 25.07 -9.38
C ILE A 274 6.30 23.63 -9.85
N SER A 275 7.32 22.95 -10.37
CA SER A 275 7.23 21.53 -10.72
C SER A 275 7.02 20.63 -9.50
N GLU A 276 6.43 19.44 -9.67
CA GLU A 276 6.25 18.45 -8.58
C GLU A 276 7.59 18.12 -7.89
N SER A 277 8.68 18.05 -8.66
CA SER A 277 10.02 17.83 -8.12
C SER A 277 10.52 18.96 -7.21
N GLN A 278 10.14 20.21 -7.51
CA GLN A 278 10.48 21.37 -6.69
C GLN A 278 9.61 21.41 -5.44
N SER A 279 8.31 21.14 -5.56
CA SER A 279 7.41 20.98 -4.40
C SER A 279 7.93 19.92 -3.42
N LEU A 280 8.34 18.75 -3.93
CA LEU A 280 8.96 17.71 -3.10
C LEU A 280 10.24 18.17 -2.39
N ARG A 281 11.10 18.97 -3.06
CA ARG A 281 12.32 19.53 -2.44
C ARG A 281 12.00 20.58 -1.37
N ILE A 282 10.98 21.41 -1.60
CA ILE A 282 10.52 22.40 -0.60
C ILE A 282 9.97 21.67 0.62
N ALA A 283 9.06 20.71 0.41
CA ALA A 283 8.50 19.88 1.47
C ALA A 283 9.60 19.13 2.24
N GLU A 284 10.58 18.54 1.54
CA GLU A 284 11.73 17.89 2.18
C GLU A 284 12.53 18.85 3.07
N ARG A 285 12.76 20.09 2.60
CA ARG A 285 13.45 21.12 3.39
C ARG A 285 12.67 21.49 4.64
N ARG A 286 11.35 21.61 4.58
CA ARG A 286 10.50 21.90 5.76
C ARG A 286 10.48 20.73 6.73
N VAL A 287 10.21 19.53 6.24
CA VAL A 287 10.16 18.29 7.04
C VAL A 287 11.47 18.05 7.79
N ARG A 288 12.63 18.27 7.15
CA ARG A 288 13.95 18.07 7.78
C ARG A 288 14.41 19.28 8.61
N GLY A 289 14.12 20.49 8.16
CA GLY A 289 14.61 21.73 8.75
C GLY A 289 13.59 22.38 9.68
N GLU A 290 12.58 23.03 9.09
CA GLU A 290 11.58 23.85 9.80
C GLU A 290 10.79 23.07 10.86
N TRP A 291 10.26 21.90 10.48
CA TRP A 291 9.44 21.06 11.36
C TRP A 291 10.27 19.99 12.08
N ARG A 292 11.56 19.82 11.78
CA ARG A 292 12.45 18.87 12.47
C ARG A 292 11.85 17.46 12.66
N LEU A 293 11.09 16.98 11.68
CA LEU A 293 10.46 15.67 11.72
C LEU A 293 11.48 14.56 11.44
N VAL A 294 12.64 14.92 10.89
CA VAL A 294 13.78 14.02 10.68
C VAL A 294 15.03 14.68 11.31
N PRO A 295 15.84 13.96 12.11
CA PRO A 295 15.80 12.52 12.37
C PRO A 295 14.61 12.08 13.23
N CYS A 296 14.03 10.94 12.87
CA CYS A 296 12.96 10.26 13.61
C CYS A 296 13.37 8.81 13.92
N PRO A 297 12.76 8.19 14.94
CA PRO A 297 12.89 6.75 15.15
C PRO A 297 12.50 5.94 13.91
N SER A 298 13.16 4.80 13.75
CA SER A 298 12.81 3.80 12.74
C SER A 298 11.43 3.21 13.00
N MET A 299 10.72 2.83 11.93
CA MET A 299 9.46 2.08 12.03
C MET A 299 9.63 0.74 12.77
N ALA A 300 10.84 0.18 12.74
CA ALA A 300 11.20 -1.04 13.48
C ALA A 300 11.26 -0.85 15.01
N HIS A 301 11.25 0.39 15.50
CA HIS A 301 11.32 0.72 16.93
C HIS A 301 10.04 1.41 17.39
N ARG A 302 9.47 2.28 16.54
CA ARG A 302 8.30 3.07 16.88
C ARG A 302 7.34 3.16 15.69
N ASN A 303 6.08 2.81 15.92
CA ASN A 303 5.03 2.97 14.92
C ASN A 303 4.93 4.44 14.46
N PRO A 304 4.60 4.73 13.19
CA PRO A 304 4.38 6.10 12.74
C PRO A 304 3.21 6.75 13.51
N ALA A 305 3.20 8.07 13.54
CA ALA A 305 2.00 8.81 13.92
C ALA A 305 1.15 9.05 12.67
N VAL A 306 -0.14 8.75 12.75
CA VAL A 306 -1.07 8.75 11.62
C VAL A 306 -1.95 9.98 11.78
N GLN A 307 -1.64 11.04 11.03
CA GLN A 307 -2.36 12.31 11.13
C GLN A 307 -2.12 13.14 9.87
N GLU A 308 -3.16 13.35 9.06
CA GLU A 308 -3.08 14.17 7.85
C GLU A 308 -3.13 15.67 8.11
N ASP A 309 -3.78 16.10 9.19
CA ASP A 309 -4.08 17.53 9.41
C ASP A 309 -2.93 18.29 10.10
N ILE A 310 -1.96 17.58 10.64
CA ILE A 310 -0.83 18.18 11.37
C ILE A 310 0.12 18.96 10.45
N VAL A 311 0.34 18.47 9.23
CA VAL A 311 1.22 19.12 8.26
C VAL A 311 0.60 20.43 7.74
N PRO A 312 -0.69 20.47 7.35
CA PRO A 312 -1.41 21.72 7.12
C PRO A 312 -1.33 22.69 8.28
N ALA A 313 -1.55 22.22 9.53
CA ALA A 313 -1.51 23.07 10.70
C ALA A 313 -0.12 23.69 10.94
N PHE A 314 0.97 22.95 10.67
CA PHE A 314 2.32 23.51 10.69
C PHE A 314 2.55 24.53 9.58
N HIS A 315 2.06 24.25 8.38
CA HIS A 315 2.21 25.14 7.23
C HIS A 315 1.49 26.48 7.47
N ASN A 316 0.27 26.44 8.01
CA ASN A 316 -0.55 27.60 8.34
C ASN A 316 -0.11 28.32 9.61
N LYS A 317 0.83 27.73 10.37
CA LYS A 317 1.27 28.18 11.70
C LYS A 317 0.16 28.18 12.77
N ASP A 318 -0.88 27.39 12.56
CA ASP A 318 -1.91 27.10 13.58
C ASP A 318 -1.28 26.34 14.76
N ILE A 319 -0.25 25.53 14.48
CA ILE A 319 0.56 24.83 15.48
C ILE A 319 2.04 25.15 15.23
N ILE A 320 2.74 25.56 16.29
CA ILE A 320 4.14 26.00 16.24
C ILE A 320 5.04 24.87 16.78
N PRO A 321 5.84 24.19 15.94
CA PRO A 321 6.76 23.16 16.40
C PRO A 321 7.96 23.74 17.15
N VAL A 322 8.17 23.34 18.40
CA VAL A 322 9.26 23.82 19.26
C VAL A 322 10.13 22.68 19.77
N GLN A 323 11.35 23.01 20.26
CA GLN A 323 12.25 22.00 20.79
C GLN A 323 11.63 21.31 22.01
N GLY A 324 12.17 20.15 22.38
CA GLY A 324 11.63 19.38 23.48
C GLY A 324 11.67 20.14 24.81
N PHE A 325 10.60 19.99 25.60
CA PHE A 325 10.52 20.45 26.99
C PHE A 325 11.70 19.91 27.83
N VAL A 326 12.35 20.82 28.56
CA VAL A 326 13.40 20.50 29.54
C VAL A 326 12.87 20.65 30.97
N ASP A 327 12.45 21.85 31.34
CA ASP A 327 11.92 22.19 32.67
C ASP A 327 11.17 23.53 32.61
N PHE A 328 10.59 23.99 33.71
CA PHE A 328 10.03 25.33 33.83
C PHE A 328 11.11 26.38 34.13
N ALA A 329 10.92 27.62 33.70
CA ALA A 329 11.90 28.71 33.86
C ALA A 329 11.32 29.99 34.52
N GLY A 330 10.05 29.97 34.91
CA GLY A 330 9.36 31.10 35.52
C GLY A 330 7.87 30.78 35.73
N GLU A 331 7.08 31.79 36.10
CA GLU A 331 5.66 31.61 36.42
C GLU A 331 4.83 31.11 35.24
N HIS A 332 5.12 31.58 34.04
CA HIS A 332 4.42 31.20 32.79
C HIS A 332 5.42 30.88 31.68
N THR A 333 6.61 30.39 32.03
CA THR A 333 7.73 30.24 31.08
C THR A 333 8.29 28.82 31.13
N VAL A 334 8.50 28.23 29.96
CA VAL A 334 9.08 26.89 29.77
C VAL A 334 10.46 27.00 29.14
N LEU A 335 11.43 26.23 29.64
CA LEU A 335 12.76 26.06 29.06
C LEU A 335 12.75 24.91 28.04
N LEU A 336 13.29 25.18 26.86
CA LEU A 336 13.43 24.21 25.78
C LEU A 336 14.86 23.68 25.63
N ALA A 337 15.01 22.58 24.89
CA ALA A 337 16.28 21.87 24.72
C ALA A 337 17.38 22.66 23.99
N ASP A 338 17.04 23.70 23.23
CA ASP A 338 18.01 24.62 22.61
C ASP A 338 18.37 25.81 23.51
N GLY A 339 17.89 25.83 24.75
CA GLY A 339 18.10 26.91 25.71
C GLY A 339 17.15 28.10 25.54
N THR A 340 16.27 28.08 24.53
CA THR A 340 15.24 29.12 24.37
C THR A 340 14.11 28.94 25.38
N THR A 341 13.32 30.00 25.56
CA THR A 341 12.15 29.98 26.44
C THR A 341 10.89 30.35 25.69
N VAL A 342 9.76 29.77 26.10
CA VAL A 342 8.43 30.05 25.53
C VAL A 342 7.47 30.37 26.67
N GLU A 343 6.68 31.42 26.50
CA GLU A 343 5.64 31.77 27.46
C GLU A 343 4.34 31.01 27.19
N VAL A 344 3.87 30.25 28.17
CA VAL A 344 2.63 29.47 28.10
C VAL A 344 1.87 29.47 29.43
N GLU A 345 0.56 29.43 29.33
CA GLU A 345 -0.36 29.37 30.47
C GLU A 345 -0.77 27.94 30.81
N ALA A 346 -0.58 27.00 29.88
CA ALA A 346 -0.82 25.59 30.11
C ALA A 346 0.20 24.69 29.41
N VAL A 347 0.55 23.57 30.06
CA VAL A 347 1.38 22.50 29.51
C VAL A 347 0.65 21.17 29.63
N ILE A 348 0.46 20.49 28.50
CA ILE A 348 -0.18 19.18 28.40
C ILE A 348 0.86 18.15 27.98
N PHE A 349 1.15 17.20 28.86
CA PHE A 349 2.10 16.12 28.60
C PHE A 349 1.41 14.96 27.87
N ALA A 350 1.70 14.82 26.58
CA ALA A 350 1.35 13.67 25.75
C ALA A 350 2.54 12.71 25.63
N THR A 351 3.20 12.45 26.76
CA THR A 351 4.47 11.71 26.87
C THR A 351 4.32 10.19 26.97
N GLY A 352 3.08 9.70 26.81
CA GLY A 352 2.77 8.28 26.72
C GLY A 352 2.46 7.63 28.08
N TYR A 353 2.39 6.31 28.06
CA TYR A 353 1.93 5.50 29.18
C TYR A 353 2.87 4.32 29.39
N ARG A 354 2.86 3.76 30.60
CA ARG A 354 3.45 2.46 30.92
C ARG A 354 2.34 1.47 31.25
N HIS A 355 2.61 0.18 31.02
CA HIS A 355 1.71 -0.87 31.45
C HIS A 355 1.85 -1.11 32.97
N ASP A 356 0.74 -1.45 33.60
CA ASP A 356 0.69 -1.71 35.04
C ASP A 356 0.64 -3.22 35.31
N PHE A 357 1.80 -3.77 35.67
CA PHE A 357 1.93 -5.18 36.06
C PHE A 357 1.73 -5.39 37.56
N SER A 358 1.57 -4.33 38.37
CA SER A 358 1.38 -4.43 39.82
C SER A 358 0.11 -5.17 40.20
N ILE A 359 -0.87 -5.21 39.28
CA ILE A 359 -2.10 -6.00 39.40
C ILE A 359 -1.82 -7.50 39.61
N MET A 360 -0.65 -8.00 39.16
CA MET A 360 -0.13 -9.34 39.47
C MET A 360 1.25 -9.20 40.15
N PRO A 361 1.30 -8.95 41.47
CA PRO A 361 2.53 -8.66 42.21
C PRO A 361 3.60 -9.75 42.10
N GLU A 362 3.18 -11.01 41.96
CA GLU A 362 4.02 -12.20 41.85
C GLU A 362 4.57 -12.45 40.43
N LEU A 363 4.23 -11.61 39.45
CA LEU A 363 4.76 -11.73 38.09
C LEU A 363 6.27 -11.53 38.08
N GLU A 364 6.98 -12.47 37.45
CA GLU A 364 8.43 -12.40 37.30
C GLU A 364 8.82 -11.34 36.27
N MET A 365 9.70 -10.43 36.69
CA MET A 365 10.24 -9.31 35.94
C MET A 365 11.75 -9.46 35.86
N ASN A 366 12.30 -9.36 34.65
CA ASN A 366 13.72 -9.56 34.39
C ASN A 366 14.26 -10.92 34.88
N GLY A 367 15.40 -11.37 34.36
CA GLY A 367 15.94 -12.68 34.72
C GLY A 367 17.13 -13.13 33.87
N THR A 368 17.44 -12.39 32.80
CA THR A 368 18.60 -12.63 31.95
C THR A 368 19.31 -11.35 31.53
N ALA A 369 20.45 -11.52 30.87
CA ALA A 369 21.37 -10.44 30.47
C ALA A 369 22.03 -9.70 31.65
N GLY A 370 22.33 -10.42 32.74
CA GLY A 370 23.05 -9.86 33.90
C GLY A 370 22.17 -9.12 34.92
N MET A 371 20.85 -9.09 34.72
CA MET A 371 19.91 -8.54 35.71
C MET A 371 19.34 -9.65 36.60
N GLY A 372 19.33 -9.42 37.92
CA GLY A 372 18.71 -10.33 38.88
C GLY A 372 17.20 -10.40 38.68
N SER A 373 16.60 -11.59 38.85
CA SER A 373 15.16 -11.75 38.77
C SER A 373 14.46 -11.01 39.93
N GLN A 374 13.41 -10.25 39.60
CA GLN A 374 12.59 -9.51 40.55
C GLN A 374 11.10 -9.78 40.30
N THR A 375 10.24 -9.38 41.24
CA THR A 375 8.80 -9.44 41.08
C THR A 375 8.25 -8.06 40.73
N ALA A 376 7.09 -7.99 40.06
CA ALA A 376 6.45 -6.72 39.70
C ALA A 376 6.32 -5.74 40.88
N GLU A 377 5.99 -6.23 42.08
CA GLU A 377 5.92 -5.42 43.31
C GLU A 377 7.26 -4.76 43.69
N LYS A 378 8.38 -5.48 43.56
CA LYS A 378 9.71 -4.95 43.91
C LYS A 378 10.18 -3.91 42.90
N THR A 379 9.94 -4.19 41.62
CA THR A 379 10.26 -3.27 40.52
C THR A 379 9.53 -1.94 40.69
N GLU A 380 8.28 -1.97 41.12
CA GLU A 380 7.48 -0.75 41.27
C GLU A 380 7.91 0.09 42.49
N ARG A 381 8.31 -0.56 43.59
CA ARG A 381 8.80 0.12 44.81
C ARG A 381 10.18 0.77 44.68
N GLN A 382 11.02 0.30 43.74
CA GLN A 382 12.40 0.78 43.59
C GLN A 382 12.55 1.98 42.64
N ARG A 383 11.53 2.31 41.85
CA ARG A 383 11.63 3.39 40.84
C ARG A 383 11.58 4.77 41.51
N THR A 384 12.67 5.52 41.39
CA THR A 384 12.76 6.94 41.79
C THR A 384 12.64 7.86 40.57
N GLU A 385 12.39 9.16 40.77
CA GLU A 385 12.20 10.14 39.67
C GLU A 385 13.41 10.27 38.70
N GLU A 386 14.59 9.74 39.09
CA GLU A 386 15.85 9.82 38.34
C GLU A 386 16.07 8.70 37.29
N ASP A 387 15.22 7.67 37.22
CA ASP A 387 15.48 6.42 36.46
C ASP A 387 15.33 6.48 34.92
N LYS A 388 15.29 7.66 34.30
CA LYS A 388 15.05 7.78 32.83
C LYS A 388 16.21 7.33 31.96
N THR A 389 17.39 7.13 32.54
CA THR A 389 18.58 6.58 31.89
C THR A 389 18.74 5.08 32.14
N GLN A 390 17.91 4.48 33.00
CA GLN A 390 17.91 3.04 33.24
C GLN A 390 17.05 2.30 32.21
N GLN A 391 17.52 1.11 31.84
CA GLN A 391 16.82 0.19 30.96
C GLN A 391 15.49 -0.25 31.59
N PRO A 392 14.37 -0.28 30.85
CA PRO A 392 13.09 -0.65 31.44
C PRO A 392 13.05 -2.14 31.81
N ASP A 393 12.33 -2.42 32.88
CA ASP A 393 12.05 -3.77 33.34
C ASP A 393 11.06 -4.46 32.42
N LEU A 394 11.41 -5.68 31.97
CA LEU A 394 10.59 -6.45 31.06
C LEU A 394 9.94 -7.63 31.79
N PRO A 395 8.63 -7.86 31.63
CA PRO A 395 7.97 -9.04 32.18
C PRO A 395 8.47 -10.31 31.47
N ARG A 396 8.54 -11.42 32.21
CA ARG A 396 8.89 -12.73 31.64
C ARG A 396 7.64 -13.40 31.06
N LEU A 397 7.27 -13.02 29.82
CA LEU A 397 6.10 -13.53 29.12
C LEU A 397 6.48 -14.20 27.79
N TYR A 398 6.18 -15.48 27.68
CA TYR A 398 6.30 -16.27 26.45
C TYR A 398 5.31 -15.75 25.41
N GLN A 399 5.82 -15.44 24.22
CA GLN A 399 5.05 -14.78 23.15
C GLN A 399 4.29 -13.55 23.62
N MET A 400 4.83 -12.82 24.62
CA MET A 400 4.19 -11.67 25.25
C MET A 400 2.85 -11.95 25.94
N ILE A 401 2.45 -13.21 26.08
CA ILE A 401 1.12 -13.62 26.58
C ILE A 401 1.23 -14.43 27.88
N PHE A 402 2.12 -15.42 27.93
CA PHE A 402 2.08 -16.44 28.97
C PHE A 402 3.26 -16.35 29.94
N PRO A 403 3.04 -16.18 31.25
CA PRO A 403 4.11 -16.39 32.23
C PRO A 403 4.48 -17.90 32.27
N PRO A 404 5.75 -18.31 32.06
CA PRO A 404 6.12 -19.72 31.87
C PRO A 404 5.57 -20.68 32.94
N LYS A 405 5.79 -20.37 34.22
CA LYS A 405 5.32 -21.18 35.37
C LYS A 405 3.80 -21.28 35.51
N ARG A 406 3.06 -20.36 34.90
CA ARG A 406 1.61 -20.19 35.09
C ARG A 406 0.85 -20.15 33.76
N ALA A 407 1.47 -20.54 32.66
CA ALA A 407 0.92 -20.44 31.30
C ALA A 407 -0.41 -21.19 31.10
N SER A 408 -0.64 -22.23 31.90
CA SER A 408 -1.90 -22.98 31.90
C SER A 408 -3.06 -22.25 32.60
N SER A 409 -2.82 -21.16 33.34
CA SER A 409 -3.86 -20.47 34.13
C SER A 409 -3.83 -18.95 34.08
N ILE A 410 -2.78 -18.33 33.50
CA ILE A 410 -2.66 -16.88 33.32
C ILE A 410 -2.35 -16.57 31.86
N ALA A 411 -3.00 -15.54 31.32
CA ALA A 411 -2.68 -14.95 30.02
C ALA A 411 -2.79 -13.42 30.06
N PHE A 412 -1.84 -12.72 29.46
CA PHE A 412 -1.87 -11.28 29.23
C PHE A 412 -2.19 -11.01 27.76
N LEU A 413 -3.25 -10.23 27.50
CA LEU A 413 -3.64 -9.82 26.15
C LEU A 413 -3.42 -8.32 25.89
N SER A 414 -3.05 -7.58 26.94
CA SER A 414 -2.82 -6.12 26.91
C SER A 414 -1.37 -5.71 26.67
N TRP A 415 -0.41 -6.63 26.78
CA TRP A 415 1.02 -6.34 26.62
C TRP A 415 1.53 -6.76 25.24
N LEU A 416 0.94 -6.18 24.18
CA LEU A 416 1.28 -6.49 22.79
C LEU A 416 1.41 -5.19 22.00
N ALA A 417 2.56 -4.95 21.36
CA ALA A 417 2.76 -3.84 20.43
C ALA A 417 3.03 -4.37 19.01
N PRO A 418 2.01 -4.90 18.32
CA PRO A 418 2.09 -5.28 16.91
C PRO A 418 2.20 -4.04 16.01
N GLN A 419 2.70 -4.26 14.80
CA GLN A 419 2.62 -3.27 13.72
C GLN A 419 1.28 -3.33 12.96
N GLU A 420 0.51 -4.41 13.12
CA GLU A 420 -0.85 -4.54 12.59
C GLU A 420 -1.88 -3.97 13.59
N ASN A 421 -3.16 -4.07 13.26
CA ASN A 421 -4.24 -3.62 14.13
C ASN A 421 -4.28 -4.40 15.45
N VAL A 422 -4.00 -3.71 16.55
CA VAL A 422 -3.88 -4.27 17.89
C VAL A 422 -5.10 -5.09 18.32
N TRP A 423 -6.34 -4.62 18.11
CA TRP A 423 -7.50 -5.34 18.64
C TRP A 423 -7.84 -6.60 17.86
N CYS A 424 -7.61 -6.62 16.55
CA CYS A 424 -7.70 -7.85 15.77
C CYS A 424 -6.61 -8.83 16.24
N VAL A 425 -5.37 -8.35 16.44
CA VAL A 425 -4.30 -9.22 16.95
C VAL A 425 -4.63 -9.77 18.35
N CYS A 426 -5.24 -8.98 19.23
CA CYS A 426 -5.74 -9.46 20.53
C CYS A 426 -6.85 -10.51 20.35
N GLU A 427 -7.72 -10.38 19.35
CA GLU A 427 -8.71 -11.42 19.01
C GLU A 427 -8.00 -12.74 18.64
N LEU A 428 -7.03 -12.69 17.73
CA LEU A 428 -6.27 -13.86 17.32
C LEU A 428 -5.51 -14.48 18.51
N ALA A 429 -4.88 -13.66 19.34
CA ALA A 429 -4.22 -14.09 20.58
C ALA A 429 -5.20 -14.78 21.53
N SER A 430 -6.40 -14.23 21.70
CA SER A 430 -7.43 -14.83 22.54
C SER A 430 -7.96 -16.16 21.98
N MET A 431 -8.02 -16.33 20.64
CA MET A 431 -8.33 -17.63 20.04
C MET A 431 -7.25 -18.66 20.35
N ALA A 432 -5.97 -18.28 20.23
CA ALA A 432 -4.85 -19.14 20.58
C ALA A 432 -4.88 -19.54 22.07
N VAL A 433 -5.10 -18.59 22.98
CA VAL A 433 -5.28 -18.86 24.42
C VAL A 433 -6.43 -19.84 24.67
N ALA A 434 -7.58 -19.61 24.05
CA ALA A 434 -8.75 -20.47 24.21
C ALA A 434 -8.46 -21.90 23.73
N GLN A 435 -7.83 -22.07 22.57
CA GLN A 435 -7.46 -23.39 22.04
C GLN A 435 -6.43 -24.10 22.91
N LEU A 436 -5.39 -23.39 23.36
CA LEU A 436 -4.34 -23.94 24.23
C LEU A 436 -4.91 -24.40 25.57
N TRP A 437 -5.76 -23.60 26.20
CA TRP A 437 -6.37 -23.96 27.47
C TRP A 437 -7.40 -25.09 27.34
N THR A 438 -8.12 -25.16 26.22
CA THR A 438 -8.98 -26.32 25.92
C THR A 438 -8.14 -27.57 25.77
N ALA A 439 -7.07 -27.54 24.97
CA ALA A 439 -6.18 -28.68 24.78
C ALA A 439 -5.55 -29.15 26.10
N ASP A 440 -5.02 -28.22 26.91
CA ASP A 440 -4.48 -28.51 28.24
C ASP A 440 -5.51 -29.14 29.18
N PHE A 441 -6.76 -28.67 29.17
CA PHE A 441 -7.85 -29.26 29.95
C PHE A 441 -8.11 -30.70 29.53
N ILE A 442 -8.26 -30.96 28.23
CA ILE A 442 -8.55 -32.29 27.68
C ILE A 442 -7.41 -33.28 27.99
N ILE A 443 -6.15 -32.86 27.80
CA ILE A 443 -4.97 -33.70 28.09
C ILE A 443 -4.87 -34.07 29.57
N LYS A 444 -5.30 -33.19 30.49
CA LYS A 444 -5.28 -33.44 31.93
C LYS A 444 -6.41 -34.33 32.42
N HIS A 445 -7.52 -34.41 31.68
CA HIS A 445 -8.71 -35.22 32.02
C HIS A 445 -8.85 -36.41 31.05
N LYS A 446 -7.73 -37.08 30.77
CA LYS A 446 -7.56 -38.12 29.74
C LYS A 446 -8.53 -39.31 29.80
N ASP A 447 -9.16 -39.56 30.94
CA ASP A 447 -10.04 -40.73 31.13
C ASP A 447 -11.24 -40.75 30.17
N ASP A 448 -11.64 -39.59 29.62
CA ASP A 448 -12.76 -39.42 28.68
C ASP A 448 -12.34 -39.17 27.22
N VAL A 449 -11.05 -39.29 26.89
CA VAL A 449 -10.51 -38.84 25.59
C VAL A 449 -10.12 -40.03 24.69
N PRO A 450 -10.58 -40.09 23.42
CA PRO A 450 -10.18 -41.15 22.50
C PRO A 450 -8.66 -41.21 22.33
N ALA A 451 -8.10 -42.42 22.24
CA ALA A 451 -6.65 -42.62 22.01
C ALA A 451 -6.12 -41.96 20.72
N SER A 452 -7.01 -41.58 19.79
CA SER A 452 -6.73 -40.87 18.55
C SER A 452 -6.68 -39.33 18.67
N TYR A 453 -6.93 -38.78 19.87
CA TYR A 453 -6.86 -37.34 20.10
C TYR A 453 -5.40 -36.86 20.05
N GLN A 454 -5.11 -36.00 19.07
CA GLN A 454 -3.86 -35.25 18.97
C GLN A 454 -4.18 -33.75 18.96
N PRO A 455 -3.83 -32.99 20.01
CA PRO A 455 -4.07 -31.56 20.03
C PRO A 455 -3.24 -30.89 18.93
N SER A 456 -3.82 -29.91 18.23
CA SER A 456 -3.05 -29.09 17.28
C SER A 456 -2.28 -27.98 18.01
N ALA A 457 -2.80 -27.54 19.16
CA ALA A 457 -2.22 -26.50 19.99
C ALA A 457 -1.60 -27.10 21.25
N HIS A 458 -0.32 -26.85 21.49
CA HIS A 458 0.36 -27.21 22.73
C HIS A 458 1.36 -26.12 23.11
N LEU A 459 1.44 -25.84 24.40
CA LEU A 459 2.53 -25.02 24.93
C LEU A 459 3.81 -25.86 24.96
N PRO A 460 4.97 -25.26 24.64
CA PRO A 460 6.25 -25.91 24.86
C PRO A 460 6.53 -26.04 26.37
N SER A 461 7.58 -26.76 26.74
CA SER A 461 7.96 -26.90 28.14
C SER A 461 8.35 -25.55 28.77
N GLU A 462 8.24 -25.44 30.10
CA GLU A 462 8.65 -24.23 30.83
C GLU A 462 10.07 -23.80 30.46
N LYS A 463 11.01 -24.74 30.38
CA LYS A 463 12.40 -24.48 30.02
C LYS A 463 12.54 -23.90 28.60
N GLU A 464 11.77 -24.39 27.63
CA GLU A 464 11.77 -23.87 26.26
C GLU A 464 11.16 -22.48 26.20
N MET A 465 10.07 -22.24 26.93
CA MET A 465 9.47 -20.91 27.07
C MET A 465 10.46 -19.90 27.65
N GLU A 466 11.15 -20.26 28.74
CA GLU A 466 12.16 -19.42 29.38
C GLU A 466 13.33 -19.11 28.43
N ALA A 467 13.82 -20.11 27.69
CA ALA A 467 14.89 -19.91 26.71
C ALA A 467 14.49 -18.95 25.57
N GLU A 468 13.25 -19.02 25.10
CA GLU A 468 12.74 -18.09 24.08
C GLU A 468 12.59 -16.66 24.63
N ILE A 469 12.08 -16.52 25.86
CA ILE A 469 12.01 -15.23 26.56
C ILE A 469 13.40 -14.60 26.67
N ASP A 470 14.40 -15.38 27.02
CA ASP A 470 15.78 -14.90 27.16
C ASP A 470 16.37 -14.44 25.84
N SER A 471 16.11 -15.19 24.76
CA SER A 471 16.47 -14.79 23.40
C SER A 471 15.79 -13.48 22.99
N TYR A 472 14.50 -13.35 23.27
CA TYR A 472 13.73 -12.14 22.99
C TYR A 472 14.22 -10.94 23.79
N HIS A 473 14.40 -11.08 25.11
CA HIS A 473 14.92 -10.01 25.98
C HIS A 473 16.33 -9.58 25.54
N ALA A 474 17.23 -10.51 25.20
CA ALA A 474 18.56 -10.17 24.70
C ALA A 474 18.49 -9.35 23.39
N TRP A 475 17.62 -9.76 22.46
CA TRP A 475 17.35 -9.01 21.23
C TRP A 475 16.77 -7.61 21.52
N TRP A 476 15.72 -7.53 22.34
CA TRP A 476 15.06 -6.26 22.67
C TRP A 476 16.03 -5.27 23.30
N ARG A 477 16.86 -5.75 24.24
CA ARG A 477 17.89 -4.91 24.90
C ARG A 477 18.95 -4.43 23.92
N LYS A 478 19.28 -5.21 22.90
CA LYS A 478 20.18 -4.78 21.82
C LYS A 478 19.54 -3.67 20.98
N GLU A 479 18.28 -3.82 20.59
CA GLU A 479 17.57 -2.77 19.83
C GLU A 479 17.37 -1.50 20.67
N TRP A 480 17.09 -1.61 21.97
CA TRP A 480 16.99 -0.46 22.87
C TRP A 480 18.29 0.35 22.96
N LYS A 481 19.45 -0.33 22.97
CA LYS A 481 20.76 0.34 22.93
C LYS A 481 20.98 1.10 21.61
N ILE A 482 20.38 0.63 20.51
CA ILE A 482 20.42 1.31 19.21
C ILE A 482 19.49 2.53 19.23
N ASP A 483 18.26 2.36 19.71
CA ASP A 483 17.29 3.43 19.86
C ASP A 483 16.35 3.17 21.05
N HIS A 484 16.41 4.05 22.04
CA HIS A 484 15.69 3.94 23.32
C HIS A 484 14.16 4.13 23.16
N SER A 485 13.68 4.46 21.96
CA SER A 485 12.25 4.64 21.69
C SER A 485 11.49 3.34 21.39
N ILE A 486 12.18 2.19 21.30
CA ILE A 486 11.57 0.88 21.11
C ILE A 486 10.47 0.62 22.16
N MET A 487 9.35 0.06 21.71
CA MET A 487 8.21 -0.24 22.59
C MET A 487 8.48 -1.51 23.42
N GLU A 488 8.20 -1.46 24.72
CA GLU A 488 8.48 -2.55 25.68
C GLU A 488 7.80 -3.89 25.31
N GLY A 489 6.64 -3.87 24.63
CA GLY A 489 5.93 -5.06 24.15
C GLY A 489 6.04 -5.32 22.64
N TYR A 490 7.07 -4.80 21.98
CA TYR A 490 7.23 -4.94 20.52
C TYR A 490 7.39 -6.41 20.10
N VAL A 491 6.57 -6.86 19.15
CA VAL A 491 6.53 -8.27 18.73
C VAL A 491 7.45 -8.54 17.52
N ARG A 492 8.07 -9.72 17.49
CA ARG A 492 8.81 -10.19 16.30
C ARG A 492 7.82 -10.80 15.30
N GLY A 493 7.40 -10.01 14.31
CA GLY A 493 6.28 -10.35 13.42
C GLY A 493 6.33 -11.75 12.81
N HIS A 494 7.49 -12.19 12.30
CA HIS A 494 7.60 -13.51 11.67
C HIS A 494 7.26 -14.68 12.59
N SER A 495 7.82 -14.73 13.79
CA SER A 495 7.60 -15.83 14.75
C SER A 495 6.26 -15.68 15.47
N PHE A 496 5.93 -14.45 15.88
CA PHE A 496 4.74 -14.17 16.68
C PHE A 496 3.43 -14.48 15.94
N TYR A 497 3.23 -13.97 14.73
CA TYR A 497 1.99 -14.23 13.98
C TYR A 497 1.87 -15.68 13.57
N ARG A 498 2.99 -16.34 13.26
CA ARG A 498 3.00 -17.76 12.95
C ARG A 498 2.52 -18.58 14.14
N PHE A 499 3.09 -18.34 15.33
CA PHE A 499 2.65 -18.97 16.57
C PHE A 499 1.14 -18.76 16.79
N LEU A 500 0.66 -17.52 16.70
CA LEU A 500 -0.76 -17.23 16.92
C LEU A 500 -1.69 -17.97 15.94
N HIS A 501 -1.36 -17.97 14.65
CA HIS A 501 -2.17 -18.64 13.64
C HIS A 501 -2.15 -20.17 13.76
N GLU A 502 -0.99 -20.75 14.11
CA GLU A 502 -0.85 -22.18 14.35
C GLU A 502 -1.64 -22.62 15.60
N MET A 503 -1.50 -21.90 16.72
CA MET A 503 -2.21 -22.22 17.96
C MET A 503 -3.73 -21.98 17.87
N ALA A 504 -4.16 -20.92 17.17
CA ALA A 504 -5.57 -20.68 16.92
C ALA A 504 -6.16 -21.67 15.88
N GLY A 505 -5.31 -22.31 15.07
CA GLY A 505 -5.75 -23.25 14.02
C GLY A 505 -6.39 -22.56 12.81
N THR A 506 -5.94 -21.36 12.42
CA THR A 506 -6.57 -20.60 11.31
C THR A 506 -6.33 -21.21 9.93
N GLY A 507 -5.23 -21.95 9.77
CA GLY A 507 -4.80 -22.55 8.49
C GLY A 507 -4.25 -21.56 7.47
N ILE A 508 -4.21 -20.26 7.77
CA ILE A 508 -3.83 -19.23 6.80
C ILE A 508 -2.46 -19.45 6.19
N TYR A 509 -1.46 -19.79 7.01
CA TYR A 509 -0.10 -20.06 6.53
C TYR A 509 -0.09 -21.26 5.58
N SER A 510 -0.92 -22.28 5.83
CA SER A 510 -1.04 -23.43 4.94
C SER A 510 -1.70 -23.10 3.61
N TYR A 511 -2.66 -22.18 3.55
CA TYR A 511 -3.36 -21.86 2.30
C TYR A 511 -2.77 -20.68 1.52
N LEU A 512 -2.07 -19.76 2.19
CA LEU A 512 -1.65 -18.49 1.59
C LEU A 512 -0.12 -18.28 1.49
N ASP A 513 0.72 -19.16 2.04
CA ASP A 513 2.18 -19.14 1.78
C ASP A 513 2.50 -19.74 0.40
N HIS A 514 2.43 -18.89 -0.63
CA HIS A 514 2.71 -19.17 -2.05
C HIS A 514 4.23 -19.07 -2.33
N PRO A 515 4.87 -19.82 -3.27
CA PRO A 515 4.42 -20.81 -4.26
C PRO A 515 4.66 -22.30 -3.89
N LEU A 516 5.06 -22.61 -2.66
CA LEU A 516 5.44 -23.98 -2.27
C LEU A 516 4.33 -24.75 -1.53
N SER A 517 3.25 -24.08 -1.11
CA SER A 517 2.13 -24.78 -0.47
C SER A 517 1.24 -25.50 -1.48
N PHE A 518 1.12 -26.82 -1.33
CA PHE A 518 0.15 -27.64 -2.07
C PHE A 518 -1.30 -27.16 -1.87
N LYS A 519 -1.68 -26.81 -0.64
CA LYS A 519 -3.04 -26.30 -0.34
C LYS A 519 -3.29 -24.94 -0.99
N GLY A 520 -2.26 -24.11 -1.12
CA GLY A 520 -2.37 -22.81 -1.81
C GLY A 520 -2.54 -22.96 -3.32
N TRP A 521 -1.77 -23.85 -3.96
CA TRP A 521 -1.97 -24.20 -5.38
C TRP A 521 -3.35 -24.78 -5.63
N TRP A 522 -3.81 -25.66 -4.75
CA TRP A 522 -5.15 -26.24 -4.83
C TRP A 522 -6.25 -25.18 -4.69
N LEU A 523 -6.08 -24.20 -3.79
CA LEU A 523 -7.01 -23.08 -3.65
C LEU A 523 -7.05 -22.22 -4.92
N TRP A 524 -5.89 -21.91 -5.51
CA TRP A 524 -5.80 -21.16 -6.76
C TRP A 524 -6.55 -21.85 -7.91
N TRP A 525 -6.40 -23.17 -8.04
CA TRP A 525 -7.04 -23.96 -9.09
C TRP A 525 -8.54 -24.12 -8.88
N ARG A 526 -8.98 -24.46 -7.65
CA ARG A 526 -10.37 -24.76 -7.34
C ARG A 526 -11.24 -23.51 -7.22
N ASP A 527 -10.67 -22.42 -6.71
CA ASP A 527 -11.42 -21.21 -6.37
C ASP A 527 -10.55 -19.96 -6.54
N HIS A 528 -10.28 -19.65 -7.81
CA HIS A 528 -9.45 -18.52 -8.20
C HIS A 528 -9.97 -17.17 -7.69
N ASN A 529 -11.29 -17.02 -7.53
CA ASN A 529 -11.89 -15.79 -7.00
C ASN A 529 -11.55 -15.59 -5.53
N LEU A 530 -11.75 -16.63 -4.69
CA LEU A 530 -11.37 -16.56 -3.29
C LEU A 530 -9.86 -16.33 -3.12
N TRP A 531 -9.04 -17.04 -3.89
CA TRP A 531 -7.60 -16.81 -3.91
C TRP A 531 -7.28 -15.35 -4.26
N ARG A 532 -7.91 -14.80 -5.30
CA ARG A 532 -7.71 -13.41 -5.73
C ARG A 532 -8.07 -12.42 -4.63
N TRP A 533 -9.19 -12.62 -3.94
CA TRP A 533 -9.60 -11.73 -2.84
C TRP A 533 -8.60 -11.78 -1.68
N LEU A 534 -8.09 -12.96 -1.32
CA LEU A 534 -7.10 -13.12 -0.26
C LEU A 534 -5.70 -12.61 -0.64
N ALA A 535 -5.28 -12.83 -1.89
CA ALA A 535 -3.93 -12.52 -2.36
C ALA A 535 -3.78 -11.07 -2.86
N LYS A 536 -4.87 -10.41 -3.27
CA LYS A 536 -4.85 -9.03 -3.81
C LYS A 536 -5.72 -8.05 -3.01
N GLY A 537 -6.55 -8.55 -2.10
CA GLY A 537 -7.37 -7.73 -1.22
C GLY A 537 -6.65 -7.30 0.05
N PRO A 538 -7.31 -6.49 0.88
CA PRO A 538 -6.79 -6.09 2.17
C PRO A 538 -6.69 -7.30 3.09
N MET A 539 -5.62 -7.36 3.90
CA MET A 539 -5.49 -8.38 4.93
C MET A 539 -6.44 -8.09 6.09
N ASN A 540 -7.61 -8.74 6.06
CA ASN A 540 -8.61 -8.61 7.11
C ASN A 540 -8.72 -9.86 7.97
N SER A 541 -9.19 -9.66 9.21
CA SER A 541 -9.39 -10.70 10.22
C SER A 541 -10.43 -11.75 9.82
N TYR A 542 -11.34 -11.45 8.88
CA TYR A 542 -12.37 -12.39 8.43
C TYR A 542 -11.75 -13.67 7.84
N SER A 543 -10.61 -13.53 7.17
CA SER A 543 -9.81 -14.65 6.66
C SER A 543 -9.41 -15.63 7.77
N TRP A 544 -9.26 -15.14 9.01
CA TRP A 544 -8.85 -15.97 10.14
C TRP A 544 -9.92 -16.97 10.50
N ARG A 545 -11.20 -16.72 10.15
CA ARG A 545 -12.35 -17.60 10.34
C ARG A 545 -12.80 -18.43 9.13
N LEU A 546 -12.04 -18.36 8.03
CA LEU A 546 -12.40 -18.94 6.73
C LEU A 546 -12.14 -20.44 6.60
N PHE A 547 -10.90 -20.88 6.85
CA PHE A 547 -10.52 -22.27 6.62
C PHE A 547 -10.92 -23.16 7.80
N ASP A 548 -11.41 -24.35 7.47
CA ASP A 548 -11.76 -25.37 8.45
C ASP A 548 -10.61 -26.37 8.59
N ASN A 549 -9.94 -26.35 9.74
CA ASN A 549 -8.93 -27.35 10.12
C ASN A 549 -9.43 -28.27 11.23
N ASN A 550 -10.70 -28.16 11.62
CA ASN A 550 -11.32 -28.93 12.69
C ASN A 550 -12.77 -29.31 12.32
N PRO A 551 -12.97 -30.08 11.22
CA PRO A 551 -14.31 -30.38 10.69
C PRO A 551 -15.17 -31.21 11.65
N ASP A 552 -14.52 -31.93 12.58
CA ASP A 552 -15.18 -32.77 13.58
C ASP A 552 -15.50 -32.03 14.90
N ASP A 553 -15.28 -30.70 14.94
CA ASP A 553 -15.46 -29.82 16.13
C ASP A 553 -14.79 -30.37 17.40
N ILE A 554 -13.60 -30.98 17.24
CA ILE A 554 -12.85 -31.58 18.33
C ILE A 554 -12.28 -30.46 19.22
N PRO A 555 -12.56 -30.44 20.54
CA PRO A 555 -12.06 -29.39 21.43
C PRO A 555 -10.52 -29.28 21.42
N GLY A 556 -9.98 -28.08 21.21
CA GLY A 556 -8.52 -27.83 21.23
C GLY A 556 -7.78 -28.19 19.93
N ARG A 557 -8.50 -28.46 18.83
CA ARG A 557 -7.94 -28.69 17.49
C ARG A 557 -8.04 -27.51 16.52
N GLY A 558 -8.55 -26.38 16.99
CA GLY A 558 -8.71 -25.17 16.18
C GLY A 558 -10.01 -24.44 16.47
N ARG A 559 -9.97 -23.13 16.24
CA ARG A 559 -11.12 -22.23 16.44
C ARG A 559 -12.27 -22.52 15.44
N LYS A 560 -13.50 -22.16 15.84
CA LYS A 560 -14.70 -22.36 15.01
C LYS A 560 -14.71 -21.47 13.76
N THR A 561 -15.19 -22.00 12.63
CA THR A 561 -15.39 -21.27 11.37
C THR A 561 -16.62 -20.38 11.41
N TRP A 562 -16.56 -19.31 10.61
CA TRP A 562 -17.69 -18.41 10.44
C TRP A 562 -18.21 -18.51 9.02
N ARG A 563 -19.47 -18.93 8.87
CA ARG A 563 -20.10 -19.12 7.55
C ARG A 563 -20.08 -17.84 6.70
N GLY A 564 -20.16 -16.67 7.33
CA GLY A 564 -20.12 -15.38 6.66
C GLY A 564 -18.72 -14.92 6.22
N ALA A 565 -17.65 -15.63 6.61
CA ALA A 565 -16.27 -15.18 6.37
C ALA A 565 -15.99 -14.97 4.88
N ARG A 566 -16.42 -15.91 4.04
CA ARG A 566 -16.26 -15.80 2.58
C ARG A 566 -16.94 -14.56 2.03
N THR A 567 -18.20 -14.33 2.41
CA THR A 567 -18.99 -13.19 1.96
C THR A 567 -18.37 -11.88 2.41
N ALA A 568 -17.94 -11.79 3.67
CA ALA A 568 -17.29 -10.59 4.20
C ALA A 568 -15.99 -10.25 3.45
N ILE A 569 -15.16 -11.26 3.12
CA ILE A 569 -13.93 -11.08 2.33
C ILE A 569 -14.26 -10.56 0.92
N GLN A 570 -15.27 -11.16 0.27
CA GLN A 570 -15.72 -10.72 -1.05
C GLN A 570 -16.22 -9.27 -1.02
N GLU A 571 -17.15 -8.95 -0.10
CA GLU A 571 -17.75 -7.63 0.00
C GLU A 571 -16.69 -6.56 0.28
N THR A 572 -15.75 -6.84 1.19
CA THR A 572 -14.64 -5.93 1.51
C THR A 572 -13.76 -5.67 0.28
N TYR A 573 -13.46 -6.72 -0.50
CA TYR A 573 -12.68 -6.60 -1.74
C TYR A 573 -13.42 -5.76 -2.79
N GLU A 574 -14.71 -6.01 -2.99
CA GLU A 574 -15.54 -5.29 -3.96
C GLU A 574 -15.74 -3.82 -3.57
N GLU A 575 -15.95 -3.53 -2.30
CA GLU A 575 -16.04 -2.16 -1.78
C GLU A 575 -14.74 -1.39 -2.01
N LEU A 576 -13.59 -2.00 -1.69
CA LEU A 576 -12.29 -1.37 -1.93
C LEU A 576 -12.02 -1.16 -3.43
N LYS A 577 -12.44 -2.12 -4.27
CA LYS A 577 -12.33 -2.00 -5.73
C LYS A 577 -13.18 -0.82 -6.25
N LYS A 578 -14.41 -0.67 -5.77
CA LYS A 578 -15.29 0.46 -6.13
C LYS A 578 -14.71 1.79 -5.67
N LEU A 579 -14.13 1.84 -4.48
CA LEU A 579 -13.47 3.05 -3.96
C LEU A 579 -12.32 3.48 -4.88
N ARG A 580 -11.48 2.52 -5.30
CA ARG A 580 -10.40 2.75 -6.28
C ARG A 580 -10.93 3.25 -7.61
N GLU A 581 -11.94 2.60 -8.18
CA GLU A 581 -12.53 2.99 -9.47
C GLU A 581 -13.15 4.40 -9.41
N THR A 582 -13.90 4.70 -8.34
CA THR A 582 -14.54 6.02 -8.15
C THR A 582 -13.51 7.14 -7.98
N LYS A 583 -12.47 6.90 -7.18
CA LYS A 583 -11.40 7.90 -6.98
C LYS A 583 -10.53 8.04 -8.21
N PHE A 584 -10.22 6.96 -8.94
CA PHE A 584 -9.52 7.03 -10.22
C PHE A 584 -10.31 7.83 -11.26
N MET A 585 -11.64 7.70 -11.30
CA MET A 585 -12.50 8.52 -12.15
C MET A 585 -12.52 10.01 -11.73
N ASN A 586 -12.52 10.33 -10.43
CA ASN A 586 -12.46 11.71 -9.93
C ASN A 586 -11.06 12.33 -10.00
N MET A 587 -10.02 11.52 -10.11
CA MET A 587 -8.62 11.93 -10.06
C MET A 587 -7.92 11.82 -11.42
N GLY A 588 -8.64 11.36 -12.45
CA GLY A 588 -8.25 11.38 -13.86
C GLY A 588 -7.96 12.77 -14.44
N SER A 589 -7.89 13.80 -13.59
CA SER A 589 -7.48 15.15 -13.94
C SER A 589 -6.15 15.59 -13.29
N PHE A 590 -5.53 14.87 -12.33
CA PHE A 590 -4.45 15.48 -11.52
C PHE A 590 -3.23 14.63 -11.10
N LEU A 591 -3.13 13.31 -11.33
CA LEU A 591 -2.07 12.49 -10.67
C LEU A 591 -1.20 11.57 -11.52
N SER A 592 -1.31 11.62 -12.85
CA SER A 592 -0.14 11.38 -13.71
C SER A 592 0.15 12.68 -14.43
N ARG A 593 1.38 13.20 -14.32
CA ARG A 593 1.82 14.23 -15.26
C ARG A 593 1.57 13.64 -16.65
N ASN A 594 0.65 14.25 -17.39
CA ASN A 594 0.42 13.81 -18.75
C ASN A 594 1.70 14.12 -19.53
N GLU A 595 2.48 13.08 -19.81
CA GLU A 595 3.74 13.18 -20.56
C GLU A 595 3.51 13.38 -22.07
N PHE A 596 2.24 13.35 -22.49
CA PHE A 596 1.78 13.53 -23.85
C PHE A 596 0.59 14.51 -23.91
N PRO A 597 0.79 15.79 -23.51
CA PRO A 597 -0.26 16.79 -23.57
C PRO A 597 -0.50 17.19 -25.03
N VAL A 598 -1.77 17.19 -25.46
CA VAL A 598 -2.15 17.44 -26.86
C VAL A 598 -3.09 18.62 -27.06
N GLU A 599 -3.67 19.17 -25.99
CA GLU A 599 -4.60 20.29 -26.08
C GLU A 599 -3.95 21.52 -26.71
N GLY A 600 -4.55 22.05 -27.78
CA GLY A 600 -4.05 23.19 -28.54
C GLY A 600 -2.84 22.90 -29.45
N ARG A 601 -2.30 21.68 -29.43
CA ARG A 601 -1.10 21.30 -30.20
C ARG A 601 -1.45 20.68 -31.54
N THR A 602 -0.50 20.72 -32.47
CA THR A 602 -0.71 20.21 -33.82
C THR A 602 -0.16 18.80 -33.99
N VAL A 603 -1.04 17.86 -34.33
CA VAL A 603 -0.73 16.44 -34.54
C VAL A 603 -0.86 16.10 -36.02
N LEU A 604 0.20 15.54 -36.61
CA LEU A 604 0.19 14.95 -37.94
C LEU A 604 0.14 13.42 -37.86
N ILE A 605 -0.82 12.79 -38.52
CA ILE A 605 -0.96 11.32 -38.57
C ILE A 605 -0.90 10.84 -40.03
N THR A 606 0.16 10.10 -40.38
CA THR A 606 0.25 9.43 -41.69
C THR A 606 -0.53 8.12 -41.66
N GLY A 607 -1.28 7.79 -42.71
CA GLY A 607 -2.22 6.68 -42.66
C GLY A 607 -3.45 6.98 -41.78
N GLY A 608 -3.77 8.26 -41.57
CA GLY A 608 -4.88 8.70 -40.71
C GLY A 608 -6.29 8.52 -41.29
N SER A 609 -6.44 7.92 -42.48
CA SER A 609 -7.74 7.78 -43.15
C SER A 609 -8.55 6.55 -42.75
N ARG A 610 -7.93 5.53 -42.12
CA ARG A 610 -8.58 4.28 -41.70
C ARG A 610 -7.90 3.66 -40.48
N GLY A 611 -8.57 2.69 -39.85
CA GLY A 611 -7.97 1.80 -38.84
C GLY A 611 -7.45 2.54 -37.60
N LEU A 612 -6.27 2.15 -37.11
CA LEU A 612 -5.63 2.75 -35.94
C LEU A 612 -5.39 4.26 -36.11
N GLY A 613 -4.97 4.70 -37.30
CA GLY A 613 -4.65 6.10 -37.57
C GLY A 613 -5.88 7.00 -37.44
N LEU A 614 -7.02 6.59 -37.99
CA LEU A 614 -8.29 7.32 -37.85
C LEU A 614 -8.80 7.32 -36.41
N ALA A 615 -8.79 6.17 -35.73
CA ALA A 615 -9.20 6.07 -34.34
C ALA A 615 -8.34 6.95 -33.40
N ALA A 616 -7.02 6.99 -33.63
CA ALA A 616 -6.12 7.89 -32.93
C ALA A 616 -6.43 9.37 -33.24
N ALA A 617 -6.67 9.71 -34.51
CA ALA A 617 -7.03 11.07 -34.92
C ALA A 617 -8.29 11.58 -34.19
N CYS A 618 -9.37 10.78 -34.17
CA CYS A 618 -10.61 11.12 -33.47
C CYS A 618 -10.40 11.30 -31.96
N GLN A 619 -9.64 10.41 -31.31
CA GLN A 619 -9.40 10.52 -29.87
C GLN A 619 -8.49 11.69 -29.48
N LEU A 620 -7.51 12.04 -30.32
CA LEU A 620 -6.67 13.22 -30.10
C LEU A 620 -7.43 14.51 -30.36
N ALA A 621 -8.32 14.54 -31.36
CA ALA A 621 -9.26 15.64 -31.57
C ALA A 621 -10.18 15.83 -30.34
N ALA A 622 -10.71 14.74 -29.77
CA ALA A 622 -11.52 14.78 -28.55
C ALA A 622 -10.76 15.27 -27.31
N LYS A 623 -9.42 15.18 -27.33
CA LYS A 623 -8.53 15.72 -26.29
C LYS A 623 -8.10 17.17 -26.56
N GLY A 624 -8.56 17.80 -27.64
CA GLY A 624 -8.33 19.22 -27.94
C GLY A 624 -7.18 19.49 -28.92
N ALA A 625 -6.64 18.49 -29.61
CA ALA A 625 -5.57 18.68 -30.59
C ALA A 625 -6.06 19.27 -31.92
N ASN A 626 -5.23 20.06 -32.59
CA ASN A 626 -5.38 20.36 -34.01
C ASN A 626 -4.84 19.17 -34.81
N VAL A 627 -5.61 18.62 -35.74
CA VAL A 627 -5.27 17.34 -36.38
C VAL A 627 -5.10 17.48 -37.88
N ALA A 628 -3.94 17.08 -38.38
CA ALA A 628 -3.63 16.90 -39.79
C ALA A 628 -3.53 15.40 -40.12
N ILE A 629 -4.27 14.92 -41.12
CA ILE A 629 -4.22 13.53 -41.58
C ILE A 629 -3.71 13.42 -43.02
N GLY A 630 -2.84 12.44 -43.27
CA GLY A 630 -2.29 12.17 -44.60
C GLY A 630 -2.60 10.75 -45.09
N ALA A 631 -3.07 10.61 -46.33
CA ALA A 631 -3.26 9.31 -47.00
C ALA A 631 -3.18 9.43 -48.53
N ARG A 632 -3.25 8.30 -49.25
CA ARG A 632 -3.17 8.27 -50.72
C ARG A 632 -4.51 8.49 -51.44
N ASP A 633 -5.62 8.12 -50.82
CA ASP A 633 -6.95 8.17 -51.43
C ASP A 633 -7.70 9.43 -50.98
N PRO A 634 -7.94 10.40 -51.89
CA PRO A 634 -8.55 11.68 -51.54
C PRO A 634 -10.02 11.56 -51.09
N GLN A 635 -10.77 10.59 -51.61
CA GLN A 635 -12.19 10.43 -51.27
C GLN A 635 -12.34 9.92 -49.83
N VAL A 636 -11.60 8.86 -49.51
CA VAL A 636 -11.57 8.27 -48.16
C VAL A 636 -11.03 9.26 -47.14
N LEU A 637 -10.04 10.05 -47.54
CA LEU A 637 -9.44 11.06 -46.67
C LEU A 637 -10.42 12.17 -46.31
N LYS A 638 -11.29 12.59 -47.24
CA LYS A 638 -12.35 13.57 -46.99
C LYS A 638 -13.39 13.04 -46.00
N GLU A 639 -13.80 11.78 -46.15
CA GLU A 639 -14.73 11.12 -45.22
C GLU A 639 -14.12 11.01 -43.82
N ALA A 640 -12.85 10.60 -43.73
CA ALA A 640 -12.11 10.50 -42.49
C ALA A 640 -11.96 11.88 -41.79
N LEU A 641 -11.67 12.95 -42.53
CA LEU A 641 -11.55 14.29 -41.95
C LEU A 641 -12.87 14.73 -41.31
N ALA A 642 -14.01 14.49 -41.99
CA ALA A 642 -15.33 14.80 -41.45
C ALA A 642 -15.66 14.00 -40.18
N GLU A 643 -15.10 12.80 -40.00
CA GLU A 643 -15.24 12.01 -38.77
C GLU A 643 -14.38 12.56 -37.62
N VAL A 644 -13.15 12.97 -37.92
CA VAL A 644 -12.24 13.60 -36.94
C VAL A 644 -12.83 14.94 -36.46
N GLU A 645 -13.38 15.76 -37.36
CA GLU A 645 -14.04 17.03 -37.04
C GLU A 645 -15.23 16.84 -36.08
N LYS A 646 -16.01 15.78 -36.23
CA LYS A 646 -17.12 15.46 -35.31
C LYS A 646 -16.65 15.14 -33.90
N SER A 647 -15.39 14.74 -33.75
CA SER A 647 -14.79 14.42 -32.45
C SER A 647 -14.14 15.64 -31.80
N ALA A 648 -14.23 16.83 -32.38
CA ALA A 648 -13.66 18.06 -31.82
C ALA A 648 -14.25 18.39 -30.44
N ARG A 649 -13.37 18.79 -29.50
CA ARG A 649 -13.73 19.27 -28.16
C ARG A 649 -14.17 20.74 -28.17
N SER A 650 -13.62 21.55 -29.07
CA SER A 650 -13.84 23.00 -29.18
C SER A 650 -13.92 23.44 -30.64
N SER A 651 -14.70 24.49 -30.90
CA SER A 651 -14.81 25.13 -32.23
C SER A 651 -13.54 25.87 -32.65
N THR A 652 -12.57 26.04 -31.75
CA THR A 652 -11.27 26.67 -32.04
C THR A 652 -10.26 25.72 -32.66
N GLN A 653 -10.54 24.41 -32.67
CA GLN A 653 -9.66 23.40 -33.25
C GLN A 653 -9.66 23.47 -34.77
N ARG A 654 -8.51 23.15 -35.35
CA ARG A 654 -8.29 23.16 -36.79
C ARG A 654 -8.01 21.76 -37.31
N PHE A 655 -8.55 21.46 -38.47
CA PHE A 655 -8.41 20.17 -39.14
C PHE A 655 -7.85 20.35 -40.55
N PHE A 656 -6.96 19.45 -40.95
CA PHE A 656 -6.33 19.48 -42.28
C PHE A 656 -6.17 18.08 -42.84
N SER A 657 -6.37 17.95 -44.13
CA SER A 657 -6.11 16.71 -44.85
C SER A 657 -5.27 16.97 -46.07
N LEU A 658 -4.32 16.09 -46.36
CA LEU A 658 -3.50 16.17 -47.55
C LEU A 658 -3.26 14.79 -48.17
N THR A 659 -3.29 14.75 -49.49
CA THR A 659 -2.98 13.53 -50.25
C THR A 659 -1.47 13.40 -50.40
N ALA A 660 -0.88 12.31 -49.94
CA ALA A 660 0.56 12.06 -50.07
C ALA A 660 0.89 10.57 -50.11
N ASP A 661 1.92 10.24 -50.89
CA ASP A 661 2.57 8.93 -50.88
C ASP A 661 3.86 8.99 -50.05
N VAL A 662 3.73 8.65 -48.77
CA VAL A 662 4.84 8.72 -47.80
C VAL A 662 5.95 7.70 -48.06
N THR A 663 5.81 6.81 -49.05
CA THR A 663 6.93 5.96 -49.51
C THR A 663 8.01 6.75 -50.26
N LYS A 664 7.71 8.00 -50.65
CA LYS A 664 8.63 8.89 -51.36
C LYS A 664 9.16 9.98 -50.43
N ALA A 665 10.48 10.10 -50.33
CA ALA A 665 11.12 11.09 -49.44
C ALA A 665 10.71 12.54 -49.75
N THR A 666 10.56 12.89 -51.04
CA THR A 666 10.15 14.24 -51.48
C THR A 666 8.73 14.58 -51.03
N GLU A 667 7.83 13.60 -51.02
CA GLU A 667 6.46 13.78 -50.56
C GLU A 667 6.41 13.98 -49.04
N CYS A 668 7.21 13.25 -48.25
CA CYS A 668 7.31 13.48 -46.81
C CYS A 668 7.76 14.90 -46.46
N ALA A 669 8.74 15.45 -47.20
CA ALA A 669 9.16 16.84 -47.04
C ALA A 669 8.03 17.83 -47.41
N ARG A 670 7.29 17.57 -48.50
CA ARG A 670 6.13 18.37 -48.91
C ARG A 670 5.02 18.35 -47.85
N VAL A 671 4.72 17.19 -47.27
CA VAL A 671 3.73 17.03 -46.18
C VAL A 671 4.07 17.94 -45.01
N ILE A 672 5.32 17.90 -44.53
CA ILE A 672 5.75 18.73 -43.40
C ILE A 672 5.67 20.21 -43.75
N ALA A 673 6.09 20.61 -44.95
CA ALA A 673 6.01 22.01 -45.40
C ALA A 673 4.55 22.52 -45.48
N GLU A 674 3.63 21.75 -46.06
CA GLU A 674 2.22 22.14 -46.17
C GLU A 674 1.52 22.19 -44.81
N VAL A 675 1.80 21.22 -43.92
CA VAL A 675 1.27 21.25 -42.55
C VAL A 675 1.83 22.42 -41.77
N THR A 676 3.11 22.77 -41.96
CA THR A 676 3.75 23.94 -41.34
C THR A 676 3.10 25.24 -41.83
N ALA A 677 2.92 25.41 -43.14
CA ALA A 677 2.27 26.58 -43.72
C ALA A 677 0.82 26.71 -43.26
N TRP A 678 0.09 25.60 -43.20
CA TRP A 678 -1.24 25.57 -42.61
C TRP A 678 -1.17 25.99 -41.12
N ASN A 679 -0.26 25.43 -40.34
CA ASN A 679 -0.12 25.68 -38.90
C ASN A 679 0.61 26.98 -38.56
N ASN A 680 0.29 28.09 -39.24
CA ASN A 680 0.84 29.43 -39.00
C ASN A 680 2.39 29.44 -39.01
N ASP A 681 2.98 28.82 -40.04
CA ASP A 681 4.43 28.66 -40.22
C ASP A 681 5.14 27.97 -39.03
N THR A 682 4.40 27.19 -38.24
CA THR A 682 4.92 26.41 -37.12
C THR A 682 4.86 24.92 -37.45
N PRO A 683 5.96 24.16 -37.39
CA PRO A 683 5.93 22.73 -37.69
C PRO A 683 5.03 21.96 -36.70
N PRO A 684 4.49 20.78 -37.09
CA PRO A 684 3.66 19.98 -36.19
C PRO A 684 4.44 19.61 -34.92
N ASP A 685 3.75 19.54 -33.78
CA ASP A 685 4.33 19.18 -32.49
C ASP A 685 4.53 17.67 -32.32
N ILE A 686 3.63 16.91 -32.94
CA ILE A 686 3.50 15.47 -32.78
C ILE A 686 3.33 14.87 -34.18
N VAL A 687 4.14 13.86 -34.50
CA VAL A 687 4.03 13.13 -35.76
C VAL A 687 3.88 11.64 -35.47
N TRP A 688 2.75 11.06 -35.89
CA TRP A 688 2.46 9.64 -35.75
C TRP A 688 2.50 8.94 -37.10
N CYS A 689 3.52 8.11 -37.30
CA CYS A 689 3.71 7.27 -38.47
C CYS A 689 2.83 6.00 -38.36
N CYS A 690 1.58 6.09 -38.82
CA CYS A 690 0.61 4.98 -38.82
C CYS A 690 0.49 4.26 -40.19
N SER A 691 1.14 4.77 -41.24
CA SER A 691 1.14 4.13 -42.56
C SER A 691 1.92 2.80 -42.56
N GLY A 692 1.34 1.77 -43.16
CA GLY A 692 1.99 0.48 -43.34
C GLY A 692 1.07 -0.56 -43.95
N SER A 693 1.63 -1.71 -44.34
CA SER A 693 0.91 -2.84 -44.90
C SER A 693 1.62 -4.15 -44.55
N ALA A 694 0.87 -5.25 -44.49
CA ALA A 694 1.40 -6.59 -44.24
C ALA A 694 1.17 -7.49 -45.45
N HIS A 695 2.15 -8.36 -45.73
CA HIS A 695 2.05 -9.39 -46.76
C HIS A 695 2.57 -10.73 -46.22
N PRO A 696 1.85 -11.40 -45.32
CA PRO A 696 2.32 -12.63 -44.69
C PRO A 696 2.08 -13.84 -45.59
N THR A 697 3.17 -14.31 -46.17
CA THR A 697 3.28 -15.49 -47.01
C THR A 697 4.46 -16.33 -46.54
N LEU A 698 4.48 -17.62 -46.89
CA LEU A 698 5.72 -18.39 -46.73
C LEU A 698 6.81 -17.77 -47.61
N PHE A 699 8.04 -17.76 -47.11
CA PHE A 699 9.11 -16.99 -47.74
C PHE A 699 9.41 -17.43 -49.18
N VAL A 700 9.34 -18.74 -49.46
CA VAL A 700 9.52 -19.31 -50.81
C VAL A 700 8.43 -18.88 -51.80
N ASP A 701 7.22 -18.61 -51.30
CA ASP A 701 6.07 -18.20 -52.11
C ASP A 701 5.95 -16.68 -52.23
N THR A 702 6.88 -15.94 -51.62
CA THR A 702 6.82 -14.47 -51.59
C THR A 702 7.50 -13.90 -52.84
N PRO A 703 6.81 -13.10 -53.67
CA PRO A 703 7.44 -12.40 -54.77
C PRO A 703 8.54 -11.45 -54.28
N VAL A 704 9.67 -11.38 -54.98
CA VAL A 704 10.83 -10.57 -54.55
C VAL A 704 10.48 -9.08 -54.43
N GLU A 705 9.60 -8.59 -55.30
CA GLU A 705 9.10 -7.21 -55.30
C GLU A 705 8.33 -6.88 -54.01
N GLN A 706 7.70 -7.88 -53.39
CA GLN A 706 7.01 -7.68 -52.11
C GLN A 706 7.99 -7.43 -50.97
N LEU A 707 9.20 -7.99 -51.01
CA LEU A 707 10.22 -7.72 -49.99
C LEU A 707 10.61 -6.23 -49.98
N GLN A 708 10.81 -5.64 -51.16
CA GLN A 708 11.07 -4.20 -51.30
C GLN A 708 9.84 -3.39 -50.86
N THR A 709 8.63 -3.78 -51.31
CA THR A 709 7.38 -3.11 -50.96
C THR A 709 7.15 -3.07 -49.44
N MET A 710 7.49 -4.13 -48.71
CA MET A 710 7.38 -4.17 -47.24
C MET A 710 8.35 -3.19 -46.57
N MET A 711 9.57 -3.05 -47.08
CA MET A 711 10.53 -2.05 -46.60
C MET A 711 10.05 -0.62 -46.91
N ASP A 712 9.59 -0.37 -48.14
CA ASP A 712 9.14 0.95 -48.58
C ASP A 712 7.90 1.41 -47.80
N SER A 713 6.91 0.52 -47.66
CA SER A 713 5.62 0.84 -47.05
C SER A 713 5.69 0.98 -45.54
N ASN A 714 6.59 0.25 -44.86
CA ASN A 714 6.70 0.27 -43.40
C ASN A 714 7.91 1.06 -42.89
N TYR A 715 9.12 0.68 -43.31
CA TYR A 715 10.36 1.26 -42.77
C TYR A 715 10.67 2.62 -43.40
N PHE A 716 10.83 2.69 -44.72
CA PHE A 716 11.24 3.93 -45.39
C PHE A 716 10.19 5.02 -45.27
N SER A 717 8.89 4.67 -45.33
CA SER A 717 7.83 5.65 -45.08
C SER A 717 7.95 6.33 -43.71
N SER A 718 8.20 5.53 -42.67
CA SER A 718 8.41 6.03 -41.30
C SER A 718 9.71 6.81 -41.17
N ALA A 719 10.80 6.31 -41.77
CA ALA A 719 12.12 6.93 -41.72
C ALA A 719 12.16 8.28 -42.45
N TYR A 720 11.57 8.36 -43.64
CA TYR A 720 11.49 9.60 -44.41
C TYR A 720 10.63 10.65 -43.70
N MET A 721 9.49 10.24 -43.13
CA MET A 721 8.64 11.16 -42.37
C MET A 721 9.35 11.66 -41.10
N ALA A 722 9.99 10.77 -40.34
CA ALA A 722 10.78 11.16 -39.17
C ALA A 722 11.94 12.08 -39.55
N HIS A 723 12.67 11.77 -40.62
CA HIS A 723 13.76 12.61 -41.13
C HIS A 723 13.28 14.00 -41.56
N ALA A 724 12.18 14.10 -42.31
CA ALA A 724 11.60 15.39 -42.70
C ALA A 724 11.16 16.20 -41.47
N THR A 725 10.53 15.54 -40.50
CA THR A 725 10.07 16.16 -39.24
C THR A 725 11.24 16.67 -38.42
N LEU A 726 12.27 15.84 -38.20
CA LEU A 726 13.45 16.21 -37.42
C LEU A 726 14.24 17.34 -38.08
N ASN A 727 14.36 17.36 -39.41
CA ASN A 727 14.96 18.50 -40.10
C ASN A 727 14.17 19.79 -39.87
N ALA A 728 12.83 19.75 -39.96
CA ALA A 728 12.00 20.92 -39.69
C ALA A 728 12.11 21.41 -38.23
N TRP A 729 12.33 20.52 -37.27
CA TRP A 729 12.50 20.87 -35.87
C TRP A 729 13.90 21.36 -35.50
N LEU A 730 14.96 20.73 -36.02
CA LEU A 730 16.33 20.90 -35.54
C LEU A 730 17.21 21.78 -36.44
N ARG A 731 16.96 21.82 -37.77
CA ARG A 731 17.79 22.62 -38.70
C ARG A 731 17.85 24.11 -38.33
N PRO A 732 16.75 24.78 -37.94
CA PRO A 732 16.81 26.21 -37.58
C PRO A 732 17.79 26.50 -36.42
N ALA A 733 17.92 25.58 -35.47
CA ALA A 733 18.85 25.68 -34.35
C ALA A 733 20.30 25.44 -34.79
N LEU A 734 20.51 24.37 -35.56
CA LEU A 734 21.83 23.97 -36.06
C LEU A 734 22.43 24.98 -37.03
N ASP A 735 21.60 25.61 -37.87
CA ASP A 735 22.02 26.62 -38.85
C ASP A 735 22.15 28.02 -38.23
N GLY A 736 21.91 28.17 -36.92
CA GLY A 736 22.09 29.43 -36.17
C GLY A 736 21.02 30.50 -36.45
N VAL A 737 19.87 30.11 -37.02
CA VAL A 737 18.76 31.01 -37.42
C VAL A 737 17.72 31.15 -36.31
N ALA A 738 17.86 30.41 -35.21
CA ALA A 738 16.93 30.42 -34.07
C ALA A 738 16.81 31.82 -33.44
N LYS A 739 15.58 32.35 -33.40
CA LYS A 739 15.26 33.55 -32.62
C LYS A 739 15.33 33.21 -31.14
N LYS A 740 16.21 33.87 -30.37
CA LYS A 740 16.20 33.82 -28.91
C LYS A 740 14.84 34.34 -28.40
N SER A 741 13.94 33.45 -27.99
CA SER A 741 12.74 33.86 -27.27
C SER A 741 13.13 34.25 -25.85
N ALA A 742 12.82 35.49 -25.48
CA ALA A 742 12.91 35.98 -24.12
C ALA A 742 11.67 35.50 -23.37
N GLU A 743 11.76 34.35 -22.69
CA GLU A 743 10.99 33.92 -21.51
C GLU A 743 11.08 32.38 -21.39
N SER A 744 11.85 31.88 -20.42
CA SER A 744 12.01 30.45 -20.16
C SER A 744 10.82 29.90 -19.37
N LYS A 745 9.73 29.59 -20.08
CA LYS A 745 8.75 28.58 -19.64
C LYS A 745 9.14 27.26 -20.30
N SER A 746 9.28 26.18 -19.53
CA SER A 746 9.57 24.85 -20.07
C SER A 746 8.47 24.44 -21.06
N LEU A 747 8.78 24.44 -22.36
CA LEU A 747 7.84 24.03 -23.41
C LEU A 747 7.59 22.51 -23.36
N PRO A 748 6.37 22.03 -23.62
CA PRO A 748 6.07 20.60 -23.67
C PRO A 748 6.91 19.87 -24.73
N ALA A 749 7.25 18.61 -24.47
CA ALA A 749 8.04 17.80 -25.40
C ALA A 749 7.36 17.64 -26.77
N ARG A 750 8.15 17.52 -27.85
CA ARG A 750 7.68 17.11 -29.17
C ARG A 750 7.79 15.58 -29.30
N HIS A 751 6.93 14.97 -30.11
CA HIS A 751 6.82 13.50 -30.15
C HIS A 751 6.83 12.94 -31.57
N ILE A 752 7.67 11.93 -31.82
CA ILE A 752 7.57 11.06 -33.00
C ILE A 752 7.13 9.69 -32.54
N ILE A 753 6.05 9.18 -33.14
CA ILE A 753 5.44 7.90 -32.77
C ILE A 753 5.48 6.97 -33.98
N PHE A 754 6.22 5.87 -33.85
CA PHE A 754 6.28 4.81 -34.84
C PHE A 754 5.26 3.71 -34.55
N THR A 755 4.72 3.10 -35.60
CA THR A 755 3.80 1.97 -35.49
C THR A 755 4.51 0.66 -35.83
N GLY A 756 4.88 -0.10 -34.80
CA GLY A 756 5.45 -1.43 -34.88
C GLY A 756 4.40 -2.52 -35.08
N SER A 757 4.71 -3.75 -34.66
CA SER A 757 3.79 -4.90 -34.62
C SER A 757 4.26 -5.89 -33.55
N PHE A 758 3.41 -6.84 -33.15
CA PHE A 758 3.83 -7.98 -32.33
C PHE A 758 5.08 -8.68 -32.93
N VAL A 759 5.12 -8.81 -34.26
CA VAL A 759 6.25 -9.44 -34.96
C VAL A 759 7.53 -8.60 -35.00
N SER A 760 7.50 -7.34 -34.52
CA SER A 760 8.72 -6.58 -34.18
C SER A 760 9.45 -7.17 -32.97
N LEU A 761 8.75 -7.98 -32.16
CA LEU A 761 9.25 -8.54 -30.91
C LEU A 761 9.49 -10.06 -31.04
N TYR A 762 8.59 -10.78 -31.71
CA TYR A 762 8.68 -12.22 -31.89
C TYR A 762 8.09 -12.64 -33.25
N SER A 763 8.92 -13.25 -34.11
CA SER A 763 8.52 -13.67 -35.46
C SER A 763 8.34 -15.19 -35.56
N PHE A 764 7.46 -15.63 -36.46
CA PHE A 764 7.15 -17.03 -36.73
C PHE A 764 6.84 -17.27 -38.22
N ALA A 765 6.60 -18.52 -38.60
CA ALA A 765 6.45 -18.94 -40.00
C ALA A 765 5.27 -18.23 -40.70
N GLY A 766 5.55 -17.63 -41.87
CA GLY A 766 4.60 -16.84 -42.66
C GLY A 766 4.73 -15.32 -42.50
N PHE A 767 5.42 -14.84 -41.47
CA PHE A 767 5.69 -13.41 -41.29
C PHE A 767 7.08 -12.96 -41.77
N THR A 768 7.90 -13.90 -42.28
CA THR A 768 9.25 -13.62 -42.78
C THR A 768 9.37 -12.42 -43.73
N PRO A 769 8.46 -12.18 -44.69
CA PRO A 769 8.58 -11.00 -45.56
C PRO A 769 8.19 -9.67 -44.90
N TYR A 770 7.45 -9.69 -43.78
CA TYR A 770 6.93 -8.50 -43.11
C TYR A 770 7.70 -8.13 -41.84
N SER A 771 8.04 -9.11 -41.00
CA SER A 771 8.66 -8.87 -39.69
C SER A 771 10.00 -8.13 -39.73
N PRO A 772 10.89 -8.29 -40.74
CA PRO A 772 12.12 -7.52 -40.82
C PRO A 772 11.88 -6.02 -40.92
N SER A 773 10.90 -5.59 -41.73
CA SER A 773 10.56 -4.17 -41.89
C SER A 773 10.05 -3.55 -40.59
N LYS A 774 9.29 -4.32 -39.79
CA LYS A 774 8.77 -3.88 -38.49
C LYS A 774 9.80 -3.96 -37.36
N ALA A 775 10.79 -4.85 -37.44
CA ALA A 775 11.94 -4.87 -36.55
C ALA A 775 12.90 -3.71 -36.83
N ALA A 776 13.09 -3.35 -38.10
CA ALA A 776 13.91 -2.20 -38.51
C ALA A 776 13.38 -0.86 -37.95
N ILE A 777 12.05 -0.67 -37.94
CA ILE A 777 11.41 0.50 -37.31
C ILE A 777 11.77 0.60 -35.82
N ARG A 778 11.75 -0.53 -35.11
CA ARG A 778 12.09 -0.55 -33.69
C ARG A 778 13.55 -0.15 -33.47
N SER A 779 14.47 -0.68 -34.27
CA SER A 779 15.89 -0.32 -34.21
C SER A 779 16.13 1.17 -34.48
N LEU A 780 15.42 1.73 -35.48
CA LEU A 780 15.42 3.16 -35.77
C LEU A 780 14.94 3.98 -34.56
N SER A 781 13.82 3.58 -33.94
CA SER A 781 13.27 4.22 -32.75
C SER A 781 14.26 4.23 -31.58
N ASP A 782 14.90 3.09 -31.29
CA ASP A 782 15.83 2.95 -30.18
C ASP A 782 17.09 3.82 -30.38
N SER A 783 17.57 3.93 -31.63
CA SER A 783 18.72 4.75 -31.98
C SER A 783 18.40 6.24 -31.91
N LEU A 784 17.26 6.65 -32.48
CA LEU A 784 16.82 8.05 -32.43
C LEU A 784 16.53 8.51 -31.00
N SER A 785 15.95 7.67 -30.14
CA SER A 785 15.70 8.03 -28.73
C SER A 785 16.99 8.45 -28.01
N GLN A 786 18.12 7.76 -28.31
CA GLN A 786 19.42 8.14 -27.78
C GLN A 786 19.96 9.41 -28.42
N GLU A 787 19.89 9.51 -29.75
CA GLU A 787 20.37 10.67 -30.51
C GLU A 787 19.65 11.97 -30.10
N MET A 788 18.36 11.91 -29.77
CA MET A 788 17.61 13.09 -29.30
C MET A 788 18.16 13.68 -27.99
N ASN A 789 18.87 12.89 -27.17
CA ASN A 789 19.52 13.41 -25.97
C ASN A 789 20.74 14.29 -26.31
N LEU A 790 21.41 14.06 -27.46
CA LEU A 790 22.48 14.93 -27.94
C LEU A 790 21.93 16.34 -28.21
N TYR A 791 20.84 16.43 -28.98
CA TYR A 791 20.22 17.71 -29.31
C TYR A 791 19.63 18.40 -28.08
N ALA A 792 18.95 17.65 -27.20
CA ALA A 792 18.43 18.21 -25.96
C ALA A 792 19.53 18.72 -25.01
N GLY A 793 20.71 18.10 -25.02
CA GLY A 793 21.87 18.56 -24.27
C GLY A 793 22.55 19.79 -24.89
N ALA A 794 22.54 19.90 -26.21
CA ALA A 794 23.12 21.03 -26.94
C ALA A 794 22.25 22.30 -26.92
N HIS A 795 20.92 22.13 -26.89
CA HIS A 795 19.93 23.21 -26.93
C HIS A 795 18.88 23.03 -25.82
N PRO A 796 19.24 23.22 -24.54
CA PRO A 796 18.34 23.01 -23.40
C PRO A 796 17.14 23.97 -23.36
N GLU A 797 17.22 25.09 -24.08
CA GLU A 797 16.13 26.06 -24.27
C GLU A 797 15.03 25.60 -25.24
N GLU A 798 15.28 24.57 -26.06
CA GLU A 798 14.31 24.04 -27.01
C GLU A 798 13.47 22.89 -26.43
N PRO A 799 12.25 22.65 -26.96
CA PRO A 799 11.45 21.51 -26.54
C PRO A 799 12.17 20.18 -26.76
N ARG A 800 12.27 19.34 -25.72
CA ARG A 800 12.82 17.98 -25.85
C ARG A 800 12.01 17.17 -26.87
N ILE A 801 12.69 16.39 -27.69
CA ILE A 801 12.06 15.44 -28.62
C ILE A 801 12.04 14.05 -27.98
N ARG A 802 10.86 13.41 -27.95
CA ARG A 802 10.67 12.04 -27.48
C ARG A 802 10.28 11.12 -28.63
N ILE A 803 10.85 9.93 -28.63
CA ILE A 803 10.61 8.90 -29.65
C ILE A 803 9.86 7.75 -29.01
N HIS A 804 8.79 7.29 -29.67
CA HIS A 804 7.94 6.23 -29.19
C HIS A 804 7.73 5.17 -30.28
N THR A 805 7.59 3.91 -29.88
CA THR A 805 7.11 2.83 -30.74
C THR A 805 5.87 2.19 -30.11
N VAL A 806 4.76 2.26 -30.82
CA VAL A 806 3.50 1.60 -30.45
C VAL A 806 3.45 0.22 -31.10
N PHE A 807 3.15 -0.80 -30.32
CA PHE A 807 2.93 -2.18 -30.74
C PHE A 807 1.43 -2.50 -30.68
N PRO A 808 0.70 -2.29 -31.79
CA PRO A 808 -0.73 -2.55 -31.85
C PRO A 808 -1.03 -4.05 -31.84
N ALA A 809 -2.16 -4.40 -31.23
CA ALA A 809 -2.75 -5.73 -31.34
C ALA A 809 -3.42 -5.90 -32.70
N THR A 810 -3.72 -7.15 -33.08
CA THR A 810 -4.47 -7.45 -34.29
C THR A 810 -5.85 -6.78 -34.25
N MET A 811 -6.25 -6.11 -35.34
CA MET A 811 -7.49 -5.33 -35.41
C MET A 811 -8.34 -5.74 -36.62
N PRO A 812 -9.66 -5.84 -36.48
CA PRO A 812 -10.56 -6.15 -37.60
C PRO A 812 -10.63 -4.93 -38.53
N THR A 813 -9.81 -4.94 -39.58
CA THR A 813 -9.71 -3.87 -40.56
C THR A 813 -9.65 -4.48 -41.96
N LYS A 814 -9.97 -3.68 -42.98
CA LYS A 814 -9.79 -4.09 -44.38
C LYS A 814 -8.37 -4.62 -44.66
N SER A 815 -7.36 -4.03 -44.01
CA SER A 815 -5.98 -4.51 -44.12
C SER A 815 -5.80 -5.93 -43.60
N LEU A 816 -6.46 -6.30 -42.50
CA LEU A 816 -6.42 -7.66 -41.97
C LEU A 816 -7.18 -8.63 -42.87
N ASP A 817 -8.29 -8.20 -43.49
CA ASP A 817 -9.01 -9.02 -44.47
C ASP A 817 -8.14 -9.32 -45.70
N ASP A 818 -7.44 -8.31 -46.21
CA ASP A 818 -6.49 -8.45 -47.33
C ASP A 818 -5.30 -9.33 -46.94
N GLU A 819 -4.83 -9.22 -45.69
CA GLU A 819 -3.79 -10.07 -45.11
C GLU A 819 -4.23 -11.54 -45.05
N ASN A 820 -5.43 -11.81 -44.52
CA ASN A 820 -5.98 -13.15 -44.36
C ASN A 820 -6.23 -13.87 -45.69
N ARG A 821 -6.38 -13.14 -46.81
CA ARG A 821 -6.50 -13.72 -48.16
C ARG A 821 -5.20 -14.34 -48.66
N VAL A 822 -4.05 -13.80 -48.24
CA VAL A 822 -2.73 -14.30 -48.67
C VAL A 822 -2.09 -15.23 -47.63
N LYS A 823 -2.51 -15.17 -46.36
CA LYS A 823 -2.04 -16.08 -45.31
C LYS A 823 -2.28 -17.54 -45.67
N THR A 824 -1.24 -18.34 -45.48
CA THR A 824 -1.34 -19.80 -45.48
C THR A 824 -2.05 -20.30 -44.22
N ASP A 825 -2.64 -21.48 -44.30
CA ASP A 825 -3.40 -22.04 -43.18
C ASP A 825 -2.51 -22.39 -41.99
N VAL A 826 -1.26 -22.78 -42.24
CA VAL A 826 -0.26 -22.93 -41.17
C VAL A 826 0.00 -21.62 -40.43
N THR A 827 0.05 -20.48 -41.13
CA THR A 827 0.25 -19.17 -40.49
C THR A 827 -0.97 -18.78 -39.66
N LYS A 828 -2.19 -19.02 -40.17
CA LYS A 828 -3.43 -18.81 -39.40
C LYS A 828 -3.47 -19.65 -38.13
N ALA A 829 -3.03 -20.92 -38.20
CA ALA A 829 -2.97 -21.81 -37.04
C ALA A 829 -1.97 -21.35 -35.96
N LEU A 830 -0.90 -20.66 -36.35
CA LEU A 830 0.06 -20.08 -35.40
C LEU A 830 -0.46 -18.81 -34.73
N GLU A 831 -1.46 -18.14 -35.34
CA GLU A 831 -2.09 -16.91 -34.83
C GLU A 831 -3.34 -17.17 -33.95
N GLU A 832 -3.82 -18.40 -33.81
CA GLU A 832 -5.07 -18.72 -33.08
C GLU A 832 -5.12 -18.19 -31.63
N GLY A 833 -3.98 -17.88 -31.03
CA GLY A 833 -3.85 -17.29 -29.68
C GLY A 833 -3.84 -15.76 -29.61
N ASP A 834 -3.91 -15.06 -30.75
CA ASP A 834 -3.79 -13.60 -30.79
C ASP A 834 -5.05 -12.89 -30.25
N GLN A 835 -4.80 -11.85 -29.45
CA GLN A 835 -5.87 -10.99 -28.95
C GLN A 835 -6.29 -9.98 -30.02
N ILE A 836 -7.54 -10.10 -30.50
CA ILE A 836 -8.13 -9.13 -31.45
C ILE A 836 -8.76 -7.95 -30.67
N LEU A 837 -8.35 -6.73 -30.98
CA LEU A 837 -8.91 -5.50 -30.39
C LEU A 837 -9.60 -4.64 -31.46
N LYS A 838 -10.63 -3.90 -31.08
CA LYS A 838 -11.21 -2.86 -31.97
C LYS A 838 -10.20 -1.71 -32.16
N PRO A 839 -10.18 -1.04 -33.32
CA PRO A 839 -9.29 0.09 -33.57
C PRO A 839 -9.34 1.17 -32.49
N ASP A 840 -10.53 1.53 -32.00
CA ASP A 840 -10.70 2.52 -30.93
C ASP A 840 -10.06 2.11 -29.61
N GLU A 841 -10.22 0.85 -29.22
CA GLU A 841 -9.63 0.32 -27.99
C GLU A 841 -8.10 0.25 -28.11
N CYS A 842 -7.59 -0.10 -29.29
CA CYS A 842 -6.15 -0.11 -29.56
C CYS A 842 -5.56 1.31 -29.50
N ALA A 843 -6.23 2.30 -30.13
CA ALA A 843 -5.84 3.71 -30.08
C ALA A 843 -5.89 4.25 -28.64
N ARG A 844 -6.94 3.93 -27.88
CA ARG A 844 -7.10 4.34 -26.49
C ARG A 844 -5.96 3.84 -25.61
N ARG A 845 -5.58 2.57 -25.76
CA ARG A 845 -4.45 1.99 -25.03
C ARG A 845 -3.11 2.56 -25.46
N ALA A 846 -2.93 2.81 -26.76
CA ALA A 846 -1.73 3.46 -27.27
C ALA A 846 -1.56 4.87 -26.68
N ILE A 847 -2.61 5.69 -26.74
CA ILE A 847 -2.62 7.05 -26.18
C ILE A 847 -2.37 7.01 -24.67
N ALA A 848 -3.04 6.11 -23.94
CA ALA A 848 -2.80 5.97 -22.49
C ALA A 848 -1.34 5.61 -22.15
N GLY A 849 -0.67 4.80 -22.98
CA GLY A 849 0.76 4.51 -22.83
C GLY A 849 1.66 5.70 -23.15
N LEU A 850 1.28 6.53 -24.11
CA LEU A 850 1.98 7.79 -24.40
C LEU A 850 1.82 8.79 -23.25
N GLU A 851 0.60 8.94 -22.71
CA GLU A 851 0.28 9.82 -21.59
C GLU A 851 1.01 9.40 -20.29
N SER A 852 1.27 8.11 -20.11
CA SER A 852 2.09 7.59 -19.00
C SER A 852 3.61 7.71 -19.23
N GLY A 853 4.03 8.18 -20.41
CA GLY A 853 5.43 8.42 -20.76
C GLY A 853 6.20 7.19 -21.21
N GLU A 854 5.54 6.11 -21.64
CA GLU A 854 6.20 4.92 -22.19
C GLU A 854 6.82 5.19 -23.57
N GLU A 855 8.07 4.74 -23.79
CA GLU A 855 8.69 4.75 -25.12
C GLU A 855 8.27 3.53 -25.95
N LEU A 856 8.16 2.36 -25.31
CA LEU A 856 7.68 1.13 -25.94
C LEU A 856 6.26 0.82 -25.43
N VAL A 857 5.27 1.12 -26.26
CA VAL A 857 3.85 1.08 -25.88
C VAL A 857 3.18 -0.20 -26.36
N ALA A 858 2.83 -1.10 -25.43
CA ALA A 858 2.11 -2.33 -25.75
C ALA A 858 0.60 -2.16 -25.56
N THR A 859 -0.20 -2.51 -26.58
CA THR A 859 -1.66 -2.38 -26.54
C THR A 859 -2.39 -3.65 -26.04
N SER A 860 -1.68 -4.77 -25.88
CA SER A 860 -2.21 -6.02 -25.32
C SER A 860 -1.32 -6.59 -24.22
N THR A 861 -1.90 -7.43 -23.36
CA THR A 861 -1.14 -8.09 -22.28
C THR A 861 -0.09 -9.05 -22.84
N ILE A 862 -0.41 -9.77 -23.92
CA ILE A 862 0.52 -10.68 -24.58
C ILE A 862 1.70 -9.88 -25.15
N ILE A 863 1.45 -8.80 -25.89
CA ILE A 863 2.50 -7.93 -26.42
C ILE A 863 3.37 -7.41 -25.28
N ARG A 864 2.77 -6.97 -24.16
CA ARG A 864 3.53 -6.47 -23.00
C ARG A 864 4.47 -7.55 -22.44
N LEU A 865 3.98 -8.79 -22.29
CA LEU A 865 4.80 -9.91 -21.79
C LEU A 865 5.96 -10.22 -22.73
N VAL A 866 5.69 -10.36 -24.03
CA VAL A 866 6.73 -10.65 -25.03
C VAL A 866 7.73 -9.50 -25.13
N MET A 867 7.25 -8.26 -25.09
CA MET A 867 8.12 -7.07 -25.08
C MET A 867 9.14 -7.12 -23.94
N THR A 868 8.76 -7.64 -22.76
CA THR A 868 9.68 -7.74 -21.62
C THR A 868 10.90 -8.64 -21.89
N THR A 869 10.79 -9.64 -22.77
CA THR A 869 11.90 -10.56 -23.06
C THR A 869 12.91 -9.96 -24.05
N VAL A 870 12.52 -8.92 -24.78
CA VAL A 870 13.33 -8.32 -25.83
C VAL A 870 13.70 -6.86 -25.56
N MET A 871 13.47 -6.33 -24.36
CA MET A 871 13.69 -4.90 -24.06
C MET A 871 15.13 -4.42 -24.28
N GLY A 872 16.14 -5.28 -24.15
CA GLY A 872 17.54 -4.90 -24.30
C GLY A 872 17.90 -3.68 -23.43
N GLY A 873 18.50 -2.66 -24.06
CA GLY A 873 18.85 -1.36 -23.48
C GLY A 873 17.77 -0.28 -23.58
N ALA A 874 16.55 -0.60 -24.03
CA ALA A 874 15.46 0.37 -24.11
C ALA A 874 15.09 0.92 -22.72
N ILE A 875 14.60 2.15 -22.68
CA ILE A 875 14.20 2.83 -21.44
C ILE A 875 13.02 2.08 -20.80
N ARG A 876 13.20 1.58 -19.58
CA ARG A 876 12.22 0.73 -18.87
C ARG A 876 11.24 1.52 -17.99
N GLY A 877 11.01 2.78 -18.33
CA GLY A 877 10.26 3.73 -17.50
C GLY A 877 10.99 4.08 -16.19
N GLY A 878 10.24 4.42 -15.15
CA GLY A 878 10.79 4.68 -13.81
C GLY A 878 11.35 3.43 -13.12
N PHE A 879 12.12 3.60 -12.05
CA PHE A 879 12.83 2.52 -11.33
C PHE A 879 11.94 1.30 -11.00
N TRP A 880 10.75 1.53 -10.46
CA TRP A 880 9.83 0.45 -10.06
C TRP A 880 9.24 -0.30 -11.25
N THR A 881 8.80 0.42 -12.29
CA THR A 881 8.31 -0.19 -13.54
C THR A 881 9.42 -1.00 -14.21
N GLY A 882 10.64 -0.47 -14.21
CA GLY A 882 11.82 -1.17 -14.72
C GLY A 882 12.14 -2.44 -13.93
N LEU A 883 12.05 -2.40 -12.60
CA LEU A 883 12.25 -3.58 -11.75
C LEU A 883 11.18 -4.65 -12.00
N ILE A 884 9.91 -4.26 -12.05
CA ILE A 884 8.79 -5.17 -12.34
C ILE A 884 8.96 -5.81 -13.72
N ASN A 885 9.23 -5.01 -14.75
CA ASN A 885 9.44 -5.52 -16.11
C ASN A 885 10.66 -6.46 -16.18
N THR A 886 11.70 -6.19 -15.38
CA THR A 886 12.89 -7.06 -15.29
C THR A 886 12.56 -8.40 -14.62
N MET A 887 11.85 -8.40 -13.49
CA MET A 887 11.42 -9.63 -12.84
C MET A 887 10.47 -10.44 -13.73
N LEU A 888 9.53 -9.75 -14.39
CA LEU A 888 8.61 -10.37 -15.35
C LEU A 888 9.38 -11.00 -16.52
N SER A 889 10.42 -10.32 -17.03
CA SER A 889 11.26 -10.86 -18.10
C SER A 889 11.89 -12.21 -17.73
N TRP A 890 12.37 -12.39 -16.49
CA TRP A 890 12.95 -13.66 -16.04
C TRP A 890 11.96 -14.82 -16.10
N VAL A 891 10.71 -14.57 -15.68
CA VAL A 891 9.64 -15.56 -15.73
C VAL A 891 9.23 -15.84 -17.18
N VAL A 892 9.00 -14.80 -17.97
CA VAL A 892 8.53 -14.95 -19.35
C VAL A 892 9.60 -15.58 -20.24
N MET A 893 10.89 -15.36 -20.00
CA MET A 893 11.97 -16.04 -20.72
C MET A 893 11.90 -17.58 -20.59
N ILE A 894 11.50 -18.10 -19.43
CA ILE A 894 11.30 -19.54 -19.24
C ILE A 894 10.09 -20.01 -20.06
N VAL A 895 8.98 -19.26 -20.00
CA VAL A 895 7.76 -19.56 -20.77
C VAL A 895 8.03 -19.55 -22.28
N MET A 896 8.89 -18.65 -22.77
CA MET A 896 9.23 -18.54 -24.19
C MET A 896 9.89 -19.79 -24.76
N VAL A 897 10.61 -20.57 -23.96
CA VAL A 897 11.17 -21.86 -24.40
C VAL A 897 10.05 -22.81 -24.81
N PHE A 898 8.98 -22.88 -24.01
CA PHE A 898 7.82 -23.73 -24.29
C PHE A 898 6.98 -23.21 -25.45
N ILE A 899 6.79 -21.88 -25.54
CA ILE A 899 6.08 -21.26 -26.68
C ILE A 899 6.82 -21.56 -27.98
N ARG A 900 8.15 -21.37 -28.01
CA ARG A 900 8.94 -21.68 -29.20
C ARG A 900 8.84 -23.15 -29.58
N TRP A 901 8.94 -24.03 -28.59
CA TRP A 901 8.82 -25.47 -28.80
C TRP A 901 7.45 -25.87 -29.37
N ASP A 902 6.34 -25.34 -28.82
CA ASP A 902 4.98 -25.57 -29.33
C ASP A 902 4.83 -25.09 -30.78
N MET A 903 5.29 -23.89 -31.10
CA MET A 903 5.26 -23.34 -32.46
C MET A 903 6.06 -24.21 -33.45
N ASP A 904 7.27 -24.64 -33.07
CA ASP A 904 8.09 -25.53 -33.91
C ASP A 904 7.47 -26.92 -34.06
N VAL A 905 6.75 -27.45 -33.05
CA VAL A 905 5.99 -28.70 -33.15
C VAL A 905 4.80 -28.53 -34.10
N LYS A 906 4.03 -27.44 -33.99
CA LYS A 906 2.91 -27.13 -34.88
C LYS A 906 3.34 -27.07 -36.34
N VAL A 907 4.41 -26.32 -36.65
CA VAL A 907 4.94 -26.22 -38.02
C VAL A 907 5.42 -27.58 -38.53
N ARG A 908 6.17 -28.36 -37.73
CA ARG A 908 6.64 -29.70 -38.13
C ARG A 908 5.49 -30.68 -38.36
N ASN A 909 4.50 -30.70 -37.48
CA ASN A 909 3.32 -31.56 -37.60
C ASN A 909 2.47 -31.15 -38.81
N TRP A 910 2.34 -29.85 -39.06
CA TRP A 910 1.69 -29.34 -40.28
C TRP A 910 2.40 -29.85 -41.53
N GLY A 911 3.73 -29.69 -41.62
CA GLY A 911 4.51 -30.15 -42.76
C GLY A 911 4.42 -31.66 -42.98
N LYS A 912 4.36 -32.46 -41.91
CA LYS A 912 4.12 -33.92 -42.01
C LYS A 912 2.71 -34.26 -42.53
N LYS A 913 1.70 -33.48 -42.16
CA LYS A 913 0.29 -33.76 -42.48
C LYS A 913 -0.13 -33.25 -43.86
N HIS A 914 0.30 -32.05 -44.24
CA HIS A 914 -0.18 -31.35 -45.45
C HIS A 914 0.94 -31.04 -46.47
N GLY A 915 2.18 -31.44 -46.21
CA GLY A 915 3.32 -31.17 -47.09
C GLY A 915 3.84 -29.74 -46.99
N ALA A 916 4.55 -29.27 -48.03
CA ALA A 916 5.32 -28.02 -48.00
C ALA A 916 4.54 -26.76 -48.41
N THR A 917 3.31 -26.90 -48.93
CA THR A 917 2.53 -25.82 -49.58
C THR A 917 1.90 -24.84 -48.59
N GLY A 918 1.98 -25.09 -47.28
CA GLY A 918 1.41 -24.25 -46.21
C GLY A 918 -0.12 -24.20 -46.16
N LYS A 919 -0.82 -24.66 -47.21
CA LYS A 919 -2.27 -24.77 -47.32
C LYS A 919 -2.73 -26.19 -47.02
N ALA A 920 -3.90 -26.35 -46.42
CA ALA A 920 -4.51 -27.68 -46.31
C ALA A 920 -4.84 -28.19 -47.72
N SER A 921 -4.58 -29.47 -47.99
CA SER A 921 -5.16 -30.14 -49.16
C SER A 921 -6.68 -30.19 -48.96
N GLU A 922 -7.45 -29.63 -49.88
CA GLU A 922 -8.91 -29.79 -49.92
C GLU A 922 -9.32 -31.27 -49.94
#